data_AF-A0A7R7CP33-F1
#
_entry.id   AF-A0A7R7CP33-F1
#
_cell.length_a   1.000
_cell.length_b   1.000
_cell.length_c   1.000
_cell.angle_alpha   90.00
_cell.angle_beta   90.00
_cell.angle_gamma   90.00
#
_symmetry.space_group_name_H-M   'P 1'
#
loop_
_entity.id
_entity.type
_entity.pdbx_description
1 polymer ?
#
loop_
_entity_poly.entity_id
_entity_poly.type
_entity_poly.pdbx_seq_one_letter_code
_entity_poly.pdbx_strand_id
1 'polypeptide(L)'
;MTSGGIGLSWGKAMIRRFLRDIRGNYAMMTAIATVPIMGGLALAVDYGQMSRQRHDTLNALDAAGIATAHRILSGATETEVKAYAKDFFETNLGSVSPEDATLSIVLPQNNTGGGTLKLSAKLKYRPYFFPAFAALIGKTDADGTTTLAMNAQSEVRLKNTLEVALVLDNSGSMNYTGSGTGQQRITLLKAAAKQLITTLSKQAVMMKQVDKPVQFGLVPFAASVNISPSSDNEPWMDTTGISPIHHENFDWTWMDYAKNPKKYAEFSGGVWYKRGVDWGASQDRPLTRFSLYADITAETDREAIPNTSRRVCAKPSSDGNSCERYKNEPEYIYEYGPYASWQGCVEARPSPYNNNDATPTTSNPATLFVPMFAPDEPKHLWFDTDRDGMPNLFDKSSFGYNNNWWSDWDDNSDAKSRLKDPRKYFRVKPYGTASAGSGYGPNFSCTTNPITPLQDITVAEGEKTIVDAIDAMVPSGNTNVPEGTAWGWRVVSSGAPFTEGRKETEKGNDKVVIVLTDGANTYGDLGSTDPAELRSTYAAYGYTGQKYEAASITRLFMDTSSNVGKTSYDSSNYTRALDEQMQTVCTNAKAAGVIIMTVSLDLSLSKSSEKKAIEALEACASESRFRKGDDGKPKKLYYNATGSDLAEKFKEIADELSNLRIVS
;
A
#
# COMPACT_ATOMS: atom_id res chain seq x y z
N MET A 1 -61.10 -36.15 -113.08
CA MET A 1 -62.29 -35.29 -113.26
C MET A 1 -62.91 -35.02 -111.90
N THR A 2 -63.29 -33.76 -111.70
CA THR A 2 -64.17 -33.18 -110.66
C THR A 2 -63.70 -33.07 -109.20
N SER A 3 -64.01 -31.90 -108.68
CA SER A 3 -63.54 -31.18 -107.50
C SER A 3 -64.64 -31.01 -106.44
N GLY A 4 -64.25 -30.52 -105.24
CA GLY A 4 -65.11 -29.91 -104.21
C GLY A 4 -65.09 -30.68 -102.87
N GLY A 5 -64.90 -30.11 -101.68
CA GLY A 5 -64.75 -28.75 -101.19
C GLY A 5 -65.31 -28.63 -99.75
N ILE A 6 -64.53 -28.01 -98.83
CA ILE A 6 -64.93 -27.29 -97.59
C ILE A 6 -65.36 -28.18 -96.38
N GLY A 7 -64.99 -27.96 -95.11
CA GLY A 7 -64.23 -26.92 -94.42
C GLY A 7 -64.59 -26.84 -92.92
N LEU A 8 -63.59 -26.50 -92.09
CA LEU A 8 -63.64 -25.78 -90.80
C LEU A 8 -64.74 -26.12 -89.76
N SER A 9 -64.46 -27.00 -88.79
CA SER A 9 -65.17 -26.96 -87.48
C SER A 9 -64.29 -27.18 -86.24
N TRP A 10 -62.99 -27.49 -86.38
CA TRP A 10 -62.12 -27.84 -85.23
C TRP A 10 -61.32 -26.67 -84.61
N GLY A 11 -61.34 -25.48 -85.22
CA GLY A 11 -60.58 -24.31 -84.71
C GLY A 11 -61.27 -23.49 -83.61
N LYS A 12 -62.62 -23.48 -83.57
CA LYS A 12 -63.36 -22.58 -82.66
C LYS A 12 -63.46 -23.08 -81.21
N ALA A 13 -63.33 -24.38 -80.96
CA ALA A 13 -63.42 -24.96 -79.61
C ALA A 13 -62.11 -24.83 -78.81
N MET A 14 -60.94 -24.90 -79.45
CA MET A 14 -59.63 -24.74 -78.78
C MET A 14 -59.34 -23.28 -78.41
N ILE A 15 -59.68 -22.31 -79.27
CA ILE A 15 -59.43 -20.89 -79.02
C ILE A 15 -60.32 -20.37 -77.87
N ARG A 16 -61.57 -20.85 -77.76
CA ARG A 16 -62.44 -20.55 -76.60
C ARG A 16 -61.95 -21.16 -75.29
N ARG A 17 -61.19 -22.26 -75.34
CA ARG A 17 -60.58 -22.91 -74.17
C ARG A 17 -59.28 -22.22 -73.75
N PHE A 18 -58.52 -21.68 -74.70
CA PHE A 18 -57.34 -20.83 -74.48
C PHE A 18 -57.71 -19.44 -73.91
N LEU A 19 -58.75 -18.79 -74.44
CA LEU A 19 -59.25 -17.50 -73.94
C LEU A 19 -59.92 -17.58 -72.55
N ARG A 20 -60.23 -18.79 -72.06
CA ARG A 20 -60.76 -19.05 -70.72
C ARG A 20 -59.71 -19.59 -69.75
N ASP A 21 -58.46 -19.75 -70.18
CA ASP A 21 -57.41 -20.33 -69.34
C ASP A 21 -56.78 -19.28 -68.41
N ILE A 22 -57.26 -19.26 -67.17
CA ILE A 22 -56.78 -18.39 -66.08
C ILE A 22 -55.43 -18.84 -65.49
N ARG A 23 -54.83 -19.93 -65.97
CA ARG A 23 -53.52 -20.42 -65.48
C ARG A 23 -52.34 -19.51 -65.85
N GLY A 24 -52.48 -18.62 -66.84
CA GLY A 24 -51.46 -17.64 -67.21
C GLY A 24 -51.23 -16.54 -66.15
N ASN A 25 -52.22 -16.29 -65.29
CA ASN A 25 -52.11 -15.27 -64.24
C ASN A 25 -51.10 -15.69 -63.15
N TYR A 26 -50.97 -16.99 -62.87
CA TYR A 26 -49.95 -17.50 -61.96
C TYR A 26 -48.54 -17.26 -62.49
N ALA A 27 -48.31 -17.47 -63.80
CA ALA A 27 -47.01 -17.23 -64.42
C ALA A 27 -46.64 -15.73 -64.41
N MET A 28 -47.58 -14.84 -64.71
CA MET A 28 -47.36 -13.39 -64.63
C MET A 28 -47.10 -12.91 -63.19
N MET A 29 -47.92 -13.33 -62.23
CA MET A 29 -47.73 -12.96 -60.83
C MET A 29 -46.43 -13.55 -60.25
N THR A 30 -46.06 -14.76 -60.63
CA THR A 30 -44.77 -15.38 -60.23
C THR A 30 -43.60 -14.63 -60.84
N ALA A 31 -43.66 -14.25 -62.12
CA ALA A 31 -42.59 -13.47 -62.76
C ALA A 31 -42.41 -12.10 -62.09
N ILE A 32 -43.51 -11.41 -61.76
CA ILE A 32 -43.49 -10.12 -61.06
C ILE A 32 -42.97 -10.28 -59.63
N ALA A 33 -43.35 -11.34 -58.91
CA ALA A 33 -42.93 -11.59 -57.53
C ALA A 33 -41.47 -12.11 -57.43
N THR A 34 -40.94 -12.75 -58.47
CA THR A 34 -39.57 -13.28 -58.47
C THR A 34 -38.54 -12.15 -58.40
N VAL A 35 -38.80 -11.01 -59.04
CA VAL A 35 -37.90 -9.84 -59.04
C VAL A 35 -37.62 -9.30 -57.62
N PRO A 36 -38.62 -8.95 -56.80
CA PRO A 36 -38.37 -8.48 -55.43
C PRO A 36 -37.84 -9.58 -54.50
N ILE A 37 -38.18 -10.85 -54.72
CA ILE A 37 -37.62 -11.97 -53.92
C ILE A 37 -36.13 -12.15 -54.19
N MET A 38 -35.73 -12.16 -55.46
CA MET A 38 -34.31 -12.23 -55.86
C MET A 38 -33.54 -10.99 -55.42
N GLY A 39 -34.16 -9.81 -55.50
CA GLY A 39 -33.61 -8.58 -54.94
C GLY A 39 -33.37 -8.66 -53.43
N GLY A 40 -34.32 -9.22 -52.68
CA GLY A 40 -34.18 -9.46 -51.24
C GLY A 40 -33.04 -10.42 -50.91
N LEU A 41 -32.90 -11.52 -51.66
CA LEU A 41 -31.80 -12.47 -51.49
C LEU A 41 -30.44 -11.85 -51.83
N ALA A 42 -30.35 -11.09 -52.92
CA ALA A 42 -29.15 -10.36 -53.33
C ALA A 42 -28.67 -9.41 -52.21
N LEU A 43 -29.59 -8.61 -51.67
CA LEU A 43 -29.32 -7.70 -50.55
C LEU A 43 -28.90 -8.45 -49.28
N ALA A 44 -29.54 -9.59 -48.98
CA ALA A 44 -29.20 -10.39 -47.81
C ALA A 44 -27.79 -10.97 -47.87
N VAL A 45 -27.36 -11.46 -49.05
CA VAL A 45 -26.01 -11.98 -49.26
C VAL A 45 -24.96 -10.88 -49.16
N ASP A 46 -25.19 -9.73 -49.82
CA ASP A 46 -24.28 -8.59 -49.75
C ASP A 46 -24.20 -8.02 -48.33
N TYR A 47 -25.32 -7.95 -47.61
CA TYR A 47 -25.33 -7.54 -46.20
C TYR A 47 -24.54 -8.53 -45.31
N GLY A 48 -24.69 -9.84 -45.54
CA GLY A 48 -23.93 -10.86 -44.81
C GLY A 48 -22.42 -10.72 -45.02
N GLN A 49 -21.98 -10.52 -46.25
CA GLN A 49 -20.57 -10.33 -46.58
C GLN A 49 -20.03 -8.99 -46.08
N MET A 50 -20.81 -7.91 -46.22
CA MET A 50 -20.50 -6.60 -45.67
C MET A 50 -20.30 -6.67 -44.15
N SER A 51 -21.22 -7.34 -43.44
CA SER A 51 -21.15 -7.52 -41.99
C SER A 51 -19.92 -8.34 -41.57
N ARG A 52 -19.58 -9.39 -42.34
CA ARG A 52 -18.39 -10.21 -42.10
C ARG A 52 -17.11 -9.42 -42.29
N GLN A 53 -16.93 -8.73 -43.42
CA GLN A 53 -15.75 -7.90 -43.66
C GLN A 53 -15.59 -6.78 -42.64
N ARG A 54 -16.70 -6.21 -42.15
CA ARG A 54 -16.68 -5.25 -41.04
C ARG A 54 -16.16 -5.87 -39.75
N HIS A 55 -16.59 -7.10 -39.41
CA HIS A 55 -16.09 -7.80 -38.22
C HIS A 55 -14.60 -8.16 -38.35
N ASP A 56 -14.18 -8.67 -39.51
CA ASP A 56 -12.77 -8.97 -39.78
C ASP A 56 -11.90 -7.70 -39.64
N THR A 57 -12.37 -6.56 -40.17
CA THR A 57 -11.67 -5.28 -40.04
C THR A 57 -11.60 -4.77 -38.60
N LEU A 58 -12.68 -4.94 -37.82
CA LEU A 58 -12.69 -4.58 -36.40
C LEU A 58 -11.72 -5.43 -35.59
N ASN A 59 -11.73 -6.75 -35.79
CA ASN A 59 -10.81 -7.66 -35.13
C ASN A 59 -9.34 -7.35 -35.48
N ALA A 60 -9.07 -7.03 -36.75
CA ALA A 60 -7.75 -6.60 -37.21
C ALA A 60 -7.32 -5.28 -36.56
N LEU A 61 -8.24 -4.31 -36.43
CA LEU A 61 -8.00 -3.04 -35.74
C LEU A 61 -7.68 -3.23 -34.26
N ASP A 62 -8.44 -4.08 -33.56
CA ASP A 62 -8.24 -4.34 -32.13
C ASP A 62 -6.89 -5.03 -31.88
N ALA A 63 -6.57 -6.05 -32.68
CA ALA A 63 -5.30 -6.75 -32.59
C ALA A 63 -4.11 -5.82 -32.92
N ALA A 64 -4.23 -5.00 -33.97
CA ALA A 64 -3.24 -3.99 -34.31
C ALA A 64 -3.11 -2.91 -33.23
N GLY A 65 -4.22 -2.50 -32.61
CA GLY A 65 -4.23 -1.53 -31.51
C GLY A 65 -3.42 -1.99 -30.31
N ILE A 66 -3.64 -3.24 -29.86
CA ILE A 66 -2.91 -3.83 -28.74
C ILE A 66 -1.42 -4.00 -29.07
N ALA A 67 -1.10 -4.54 -30.25
CA ALA A 67 0.29 -4.74 -30.67
C ALA A 67 1.05 -3.40 -30.80
N THR A 68 0.38 -2.38 -31.34
CA THR A 68 0.92 -1.01 -31.46
C THR A 68 1.11 -0.37 -30.09
N ALA A 69 0.15 -0.54 -29.17
CA ALA A 69 0.28 -0.06 -27.79
C ALA A 69 1.52 -0.66 -27.09
N HIS A 70 1.77 -1.96 -27.24
CA HIS A 70 2.98 -2.60 -26.73
C HIS A 70 4.25 -2.05 -27.39
N ARG A 71 4.23 -1.81 -28.71
CA ARG A 71 5.39 -1.27 -29.44
C ARG A 71 5.72 0.17 -29.02
N ILE A 72 4.71 1.00 -28.74
CA ILE A 72 4.87 2.35 -28.16
C ILE A 72 5.59 2.27 -26.82
N LEU A 73 5.18 1.33 -25.95
CA LEU A 73 5.81 1.12 -24.65
C LEU A 73 7.26 0.59 -24.75
N SER A 74 7.59 -0.12 -25.84
CA SER A 74 8.96 -0.58 -26.11
C SER A 74 9.93 0.51 -26.59
N GLY A 75 9.47 1.77 -26.72
CA GLY A 75 10.32 2.90 -27.08
C GLY A 75 10.60 3.07 -28.57
N ALA A 76 9.77 2.51 -29.45
CA ALA A 76 9.88 2.71 -30.90
C ALA A 76 9.51 4.14 -31.30
N THR A 77 10.17 4.67 -32.33
CA THR A 77 9.87 5.99 -32.88
C THR A 77 8.46 6.06 -33.50
N GLU A 78 7.87 7.25 -33.59
CA GLU A 78 6.54 7.44 -34.20
C GLU A 78 6.43 6.82 -35.60
N THR A 79 7.49 6.91 -36.41
CA THR A 79 7.56 6.32 -37.74
C THR A 79 7.53 4.78 -37.69
N GLU A 80 8.29 4.17 -36.78
CA GLU A 80 8.32 2.72 -36.58
C GLU A 80 6.99 2.19 -36.03
N VAL A 81 6.37 2.92 -35.10
CA VAL A 81 5.06 2.58 -34.52
C VAL A 81 3.98 2.59 -35.59
N LYS A 82 3.92 3.63 -36.44
CA LYS A 82 2.94 3.70 -37.52
C LYS A 82 3.17 2.64 -38.59
N ALA A 83 4.42 2.35 -38.92
CA ALA A 83 4.76 1.28 -39.86
C ALA A 83 4.35 -0.10 -39.31
N TYR A 84 4.66 -0.38 -38.05
CA TYR A 84 4.29 -1.61 -37.38
C TYR A 84 2.77 -1.79 -37.26
N ALA A 85 2.06 -0.73 -36.85
CA ALA A 85 0.60 -0.74 -36.79
C ALA A 85 -0.05 -1.07 -38.14
N LYS A 86 0.48 -0.48 -39.22
CA LYS A 86 0.02 -0.74 -40.58
C LYS A 86 0.29 -2.19 -40.99
N ASP A 87 1.51 -2.67 -40.82
CA ASP A 87 1.91 -4.05 -41.15
C ASP A 87 1.08 -5.09 -40.39
N PHE A 88 0.90 -4.87 -39.09
CA PHE A 88 0.09 -5.75 -38.24
C PHE A 88 -1.38 -5.72 -38.64
N PHE A 89 -1.95 -4.54 -38.92
CA PHE A 89 -3.32 -4.41 -39.39
C PHE A 89 -3.53 -5.13 -40.73
N GLU A 90 -2.68 -4.86 -41.73
CA GLU A 90 -2.79 -5.45 -43.07
C GLU A 90 -2.62 -6.98 -43.06
N THR A 91 -1.77 -7.50 -42.19
CA THR A 91 -1.58 -8.96 -42.01
C THR A 91 -2.80 -9.65 -41.38
N ASN A 92 -3.58 -8.93 -40.55
CA ASN A 92 -4.72 -9.49 -39.82
C ASN A 92 -6.09 -9.22 -40.47
N LEU A 93 -6.15 -8.58 -41.64
CA LEU A 93 -7.40 -8.25 -42.36
C LEU A 93 -8.22 -9.47 -42.85
N GLY A 94 -7.65 -10.67 -42.81
CA GLY A 94 -8.35 -11.91 -43.14
C GLY A 94 -8.84 -11.93 -44.59
N SER A 95 -10.15 -11.78 -44.78
CA SER A 95 -10.82 -11.84 -46.10
C SER A 95 -10.88 -10.50 -46.85
N VAL A 96 -10.40 -9.42 -46.24
CA VAL A 96 -10.41 -8.06 -46.79
C VAL A 96 -9.07 -7.72 -47.43
N SER A 97 -9.09 -7.15 -48.64
CA SER A 97 -7.87 -6.69 -49.31
C SER A 97 -7.34 -5.39 -48.68
N PRO A 98 -6.01 -5.25 -48.45
CA PRO A 98 -5.42 -4.03 -47.88
C PRO A 98 -5.75 -2.74 -48.62
N GLU A 99 -5.90 -2.81 -49.95
CA GLU A 99 -6.25 -1.67 -50.82
C GLU A 99 -7.63 -1.07 -50.51
N ASP A 100 -8.54 -1.90 -49.96
CA ASP A 100 -9.91 -1.52 -49.65
C ASP A 100 -10.09 -1.06 -48.19
N ALA A 101 -9.05 -1.19 -47.34
CA ALA A 101 -9.08 -0.83 -45.93
C ALA A 101 -8.00 0.21 -45.58
N THR A 102 -8.35 1.50 -45.68
CA THR A 102 -7.39 2.58 -45.38
C THR A 102 -7.31 2.85 -43.88
N LEU A 103 -6.14 2.59 -43.28
CA LEU A 103 -5.85 2.83 -41.86
C LEU A 103 -5.45 4.29 -41.58
N SER A 104 -6.00 4.86 -40.50
CA SER A 104 -5.63 6.14 -39.92
C SER A 104 -5.31 5.93 -38.44
N ILE A 105 -4.16 6.46 -37.99
CA ILE A 105 -3.66 6.28 -36.63
C ILE A 105 -3.50 7.66 -36.00
N VAL A 106 -4.16 7.86 -34.88
CA VAL A 106 -3.96 9.03 -34.02
C VAL A 106 -3.22 8.55 -32.78
N LEU A 107 -1.96 8.99 -32.66
CA LEU A 107 -1.16 8.72 -31.48
C LEU A 107 -1.63 9.57 -30.30
N PRO A 108 -1.37 9.12 -29.06
CA PRO A 108 -1.76 9.85 -27.87
C PRO A 108 -1.19 11.28 -27.80
N GLN A 109 -1.97 12.23 -27.25
CA GLN A 109 -1.52 13.60 -26.96
C GLN A 109 -1.77 13.98 -25.49
N ASN A 110 -0.88 14.81 -24.92
CA ASN A 110 -0.65 15.00 -23.48
C ASN A 110 -1.74 15.74 -22.68
N ASN A 111 -2.89 16.10 -23.26
CA ASN A 111 -3.69 17.19 -22.66
C ASN A 111 -4.77 16.75 -21.66
N THR A 112 -5.02 15.46 -21.43
CA THR A 112 -6.07 14.99 -20.47
C THR A 112 -5.85 13.58 -19.89
N GLY A 113 -4.78 13.35 -19.13
CA GLY A 113 -4.75 12.24 -18.14
C GLY A 113 -5.06 10.83 -18.67
N GLY A 114 -4.32 10.41 -19.71
CA GLY A 114 -4.47 9.08 -20.32
C GLY A 114 -4.39 9.17 -21.83
N GLY A 115 -3.31 8.64 -22.40
CA GLY A 115 -3.10 8.66 -23.82
C GLY A 115 -4.02 7.67 -24.55
N THR A 116 -5.02 8.15 -25.28
CA THR A 116 -5.88 7.27 -26.10
C THR A 116 -5.23 7.08 -27.47
N LEU A 117 -4.79 5.86 -27.77
CA LEU A 117 -4.41 5.45 -29.12
C LEU A 117 -5.69 5.15 -29.90
N LYS A 118 -5.96 5.92 -30.95
CA LYS A 118 -7.15 5.72 -31.79
C LYS A 118 -6.73 5.20 -33.17
N LEU A 119 -7.17 4.00 -33.50
CA LEU A 119 -7.03 3.40 -34.82
C LEU A 119 -8.38 3.47 -35.52
N SER A 120 -8.41 3.99 -36.73
CA SER A 120 -9.62 4.09 -37.55
C SER A 120 -9.35 3.52 -38.93
N ALA A 121 -10.19 2.58 -39.39
CA ALA A 121 -10.12 2.05 -40.75
C ALA A 121 -11.36 2.48 -41.54
N LYS A 122 -11.13 2.97 -42.77
CA LYS A 122 -12.18 3.17 -43.77
C LYS A 122 -12.19 1.97 -44.72
N LEU A 123 -13.22 1.14 -44.61
CA LEU A 123 -13.43 -0.02 -45.46
C LEU A 123 -14.33 0.35 -46.65
N LYS A 124 -13.87 0.07 -47.87
CA LYS A 124 -14.64 0.19 -49.11
C LYS A 124 -15.18 -1.18 -49.51
N TYR A 125 -16.43 -1.45 -49.19
CA TYR A 125 -17.09 -2.69 -49.60
C TYR A 125 -17.64 -2.57 -51.03
N ARG A 126 -17.32 -3.55 -51.89
CA ARG A 126 -17.89 -3.70 -53.24
C ARG A 126 -18.94 -4.80 -53.20
N PRO A 127 -20.25 -4.48 -53.24
CA PRO A 127 -21.30 -5.49 -53.22
C PRO A 127 -21.30 -6.30 -54.52
N TYR A 128 -21.60 -7.59 -54.44
CA TYR A 128 -21.61 -8.48 -55.60
C TYR A 128 -22.90 -8.38 -56.41
N PHE A 129 -24.04 -8.22 -55.74
CA PHE A 129 -25.36 -8.32 -56.37
C PHE A 129 -26.15 -7.00 -56.35
N PHE A 130 -25.81 -6.07 -55.45
CA PHE A 130 -26.45 -4.76 -55.37
C PHE A 130 -26.40 -3.97 -56.69
N PRO A 131 -25.26 -3.86 -57.42
CA PRO A 131 -25.23 -3.10 -58.66
C PRO A 131 -26.15 -3.69 -59.74
N ALA A 132 -26.24 -5.02 -59.80
CA ALA A 132 -27.13 -5.71 -60.73
C ALA A 132 -28.62 -5.49 -60.36
N PHE A 133 -28.95 -5.50 -59.07
CA PHE A 133 -30.29 -5.15 -58.60
C PHE A 133 -30.65 -3.69 -58.84
N ALA A 134 -29.71 -2.77 -58.58
CA ALA A 134 -29.88 -1.33 -58.82
C ALA A 134 -30.12 -1.03 -60.30
N ALA A 135 -29.38 -1.70 -61.19
CA ALA A 135 -29.61 -1.63 -62.63
C ALA A 135 -31.00 -2.15 -63.04
N LEU A 136 -31.47 -3.24 -62.41
CA LEU A 136 -32.78 -3.84 -62.69
C LEU A 136 -33.96 -2.91 -62.33
N ILE A 137 -33.80 -2.06 -61.32
CA ILE A 137 -34.82 -1.08 -60.89
C ILE A 137 -34.63 0.31 -61.51
N GLY A 138 -33.78 0.44 -62.53
CA GLY A 138 -33.53 1.70 -63.26
C GLY A 138 -32.76 2.75 -62.45
N LYS A 139 -32.07 2.34 -61.38
CA LYS A 139 -31.21 3.19 -60.55
C LYS A 139 -29.74 2.83 -60.80
N THR A 140 -29.24 3.08 -62.00
CA THR A 140 -27.81 2.96 -62.30
C THR A 140 -27.05 4.19 -61.83
N ASP A 141 -26.03 4.00 -61.01
CA ASP A 141 -24.99 5.00 -60.80
C ASP A 141 -24.20 5.18 -62.10
N ALA A 142 -23.89 6.44 -62.47
CA ALA A 142 -23.28 6.79 -63.75
C ALA A 142 -21.88 6.17 -63.99
N ASP A 143 -21.22 5.69 -62.93
CA ASP A 143 -19.83 5.17 -62.95
C ASP A 143 -19.73 3.64 -62.76
N GLY A 144 -20.84 2.90 -62.69
CA GLY A 144 -20.85 1.43 -62.63
C GLY A 144 -20.15 0.80 -61.41
N THR A 145 -19.79 1.59 -60.40
CA THR A 145 -18.98 1.18 -59.24
C THR A 145 -19.63 1.62 -57.93
N THR A 146 -20.77 1.04 -57.58
CA THR A 146 -21.37 1.28 -56.27
C THR A 146 -20.47 0.71 -55.18
N THR A 147 -19.89 1.57 -54.35
CA THR A 147 -19.10 1.17 -53.19
C THR A 147 -19.73 1.70 -51.92
N LEU A 148 -19.71 0.89 -50.86
CA LEU A 148 -20.22 1.27 -49.54
C LEU A 148 -19.03 1.52 -48.62
N ALA A 149 -18.91 2.75 -48.11
CA ALA A 149 -17.89 3.12 -47.15
C ALA A 149 -18.37 2.79 -45.72
N MET A 150 -17.58 2.01 -44.99
CA MET A 150 -17.78 1.76 -43.57
C MET A 150 -16.61 2.32 -42.77
N ASN A 151 -16.90 2.86 -41.59
CA ASN A 151 -15.88 3.23 -40.63
C ASN A 151 -15.85 2.20 -39.51
N ALA A 152 -14.66 1.69 -39.22
CA ALA A 152 -14.37 0.89 -38.04
C ALA A 152 -13.39 1.67 -37.16
N GLN A 153 -13.61 1.70 -35.85
CA GLN A 153 -12.77 2.42 -34.89
C GLN A 153 -12.47 1.51 -33.71
N SER A 154 -11.20 1.51 -33.31
CA SER A 154 -10.70 0.88 -32.08
C SER A 154 -9.94 1.93 -31.27
N GLU A 155 -10.20 1.97 -29.97
CA GLU A 155 -9.58 2.91 -29.04
C GLU A 155 -8.92 2.11 -27.93
N VAL A 156 -7.59 2.19 -27.87
CA VAL A 156 -6.79 1.55 -26.83
C VAL A 156 -6.32 2.64 -25.87
N ARG A 157 -6.73 2.55 -24.61
CA ARG A 157 -6.30 3.51 -23.58
C ARG A 157 -5.05 2.99 -22.90
N LEU A 158 -3.93 3.68 -23.06
CA LEU A 158 -2.73 3.35 -22.29
C LEU A 158 -2.99 3.68 -20.80
N LYS A 159 -2.77 2.70 -19.92
CA LYS A 159 -2.70 2.94 -18.48
C LYS A 159 -1.38 3.64 -18.21
N ASN A 160 -1.49 4.88 -17.76
CA ASN A 160 -0.39 5.82 -17.88
C ASN A 160 0.54 5.82 -16.67
N THR A 161 0.08 5.37 -15.49
CA THR A 161 0.80 5.60 -14.24
C THR A 161 0.78 4.40 -13.29
N LEU A 162 1.89 4.19 -12.61
CA LEU A 162 2.10 3.11 -11.63
C LEU A 162 2.64 3.71 -10.33
N GLU A 163 1.98 3.41 -9.22
CA GLU A 163 2.39 3.82 -7.87
C GLU A 163 2.70 2.58 -7.05
N VAL A 164 3.95 2.45 -6.61
CA VAL A 164 4.44 1.26 -5.90
C VAL A 164 4.93 1.64 -4.50
N ALA A 165 4.42 1.01 -3.46
CA ALA A 165 5.05 1.03 -2.13
C ALA A 165 5.84 -0.26 -1.91
N LEU A 166 7.15 -0.12 -1.68
CA LEU A 166 8.04 -1.18 -1.24
C LEU A 166 7.96 -1.29 0.28
N VAL A 167 7.26 -2.30 0.77
CA VAL A 167 7.14 -2.63 2.20
C VAL A 167 8.20 -3.65 2.54
N LEU A 168 9.33 -3.18 3.07
CA LEU A 168 10.54 -3.97 3.23
C LEU A 168 10.81 -4.26 4.72
N ASP A 169 10.95 -5.53 5.05
CA ASP A 169 11.25 -6.00 6.39
C ASP A 169 12.65 -5.53 6.84
N ASN A 170 12.68 -4.90 7.99
CA ASN A 170 13.86 -4.37 8.66
C ASN A 170 13.98 -4.95 10.08
N SER A 171 13.35 -6.09 10.35
CA SER A 171 13.44 -6.80 11.63
C SER A 171 14.82 -7.43 11.84
N GLY A 172 15.10 -7.86 13.08
CA GLY A 172 16.40 -8.40 13.47
C GLY A 172 16.80 -9.68 12.73
N SER A 173 15.85 -10.49 12.25
CA SER A 173 16.13 -11.71 11.47
C SER A 173 16.78 -11.41 10.12
N MET A 174 16.56 -10.21 9.58
CA MET A 174 17.18 -9.77 8.33
C MET A 174 18.71 -9.61 8.43
N ASN A 175 19.26 -9.64 9.65
CA ASN A 175 20.71 -9.67 9.90
C ASN A 175 21.32 -11.08 9.70
N TYR A 176 20.50 -12.12 9.57
CA TYR A 176 20.95 -13.50 9.33
C TYR A 176 21.49 -13.68 7.91
N THR A 177 22.37 -14.67 7.75
CA THR A 177 22.93 -15.04 6.45
C THR A 177 21.88 -15.71 5.58
N GLY A 178 21.75 -15.24 4.34
CA GLY A 178 20.83 -15.79 3.36
C GLY A 178 21.31 -17.10 2.76
N SER A 179 20.36 -17.91 2.29
CA SER A 179 20.66 -19.24 1.74
C SER A 179 21.55 -19.13 0.50
N GLY A 180 22.65 -19.90 0.47
CA GLY A 180 23.46 -20.09 -0.74
C GLY A 180 24.38 -18.94 -1.15
N THR A 181 24.39 -17.80 -0.44
CA THR A 181 25.18 -16.61 -0.84
C THR A 181 26.25 -16.20 0.16
N GLY A 182 26.14 -16.58 1.44
CA GLY A 182 27.06 -16.14 2.49
C GLY A 182 26.91 -14.66 2.88
N GLN A 183 25.93 -13.94 2.32
CA GLN A 183 25.63 -12.55 2.61
C GLN A 183 24.42 -12.42 3.53
N GLN A 184 24.28 -11.31 4.24
CA GLN A 184 23.10 -11.05 5.08
C GLN A 184 21.86 -10.83 4.21
N ARG A 185 20.70 -11.28 4.70
CA ARG A 185 19.40 -11.14 4.01
C ARG A 185 19.08 -9.69 3.67
N ILE A 186 19.33 -8.75 4.59
CA ILE A 186 19.12 -7.32 4.34
C ILE A 186 19.98 -6.80 3.17
N THR A 187 21.21 -7.28 3.03
CA THR A 187 22.11 -6.86 1.94
C THR A 187 21.59 -7.34 0.59
N LEU A 188 21.10 -8.58 0.52
CA LEU A 188 20.49 -9.16 -0.67
C LEU A 188 19.20 -8.41 -1.05
N LEU A 189 18.37 -8.11 -0.04
CA LEU A 189 17.14 -7.34 -0.21
C LEU A 189 17.39 -5.96 -0.81
N LYS A 190 18.32 -5.20 -0.22
CA LYS A 190 18.70 -3.87 -0.71
C LYS A 190 19.16 -3.92 -2.17
N ALA A 191 20.00 -4.90 -2.51
CA ALA A 191 20.48 -5.07 -3.88
C ALA A 191 19.34 -5.34 -4.87
N ALA A 192 18.43 -6.26 -4.53
CA ALA A 192 17.31 -6.64 -5.38
C ALA A 192 16.29 -5.49 -5.55
N ALA A 193 15.96 -4.78 -4.47
CA ALA A 193 15.06 -3.63 -4.50
C ALA A 193 15.61 -2.49 -5.36
N LYS A 194 16.90 -2.15 -5.21
CA LYS A 194 17.57 -1.15 -6.06
C LYS A 194 17.57 -1.56 -7.53
N GLN A 195 17.83 -2.83 -7.83
CA GLN A 195 17.79 -3.32 -9.21
C GLN A 195 16.39 -3.16 -9.83
N LEU A 196 15.32 -3.45 -9.08
CA LEU A 196 13.94 -3.25 -9.54
C LEU A 196 13.67 -1.78 -9.87
N ILE A 197 14.02 -0.85 -8.97
CA ILE A 197 13.83 0.59 -9.18
C ILE A 197 14.59 1.05 -10.43
N THR A 198 15.87 0.72 -10.55
CA THR A 198 16.68 1.14 -11.70
C THR A 198 16.18 0.54 -13.01
N THR A 199 15.67 -0.70 -13.01
CA THR A 199 15.07 -1.30 -14.21
C THR A 199 13.78 -0.58 -14.62
N LEU A 200 12.89 -0.31 -13.67
CA LEU A 200 11.63 0.39 -13.96
C LEU A 200 11.84 1.87 -14.32
N SER A 201 12.79 2.55 -13.70
CA SER A 201 13.20 3.92 -14.02
C SER A 201 13.59 4.01 -15.50
N LYS A 202 14.49 3.13 -15.97
CA LYS A 202 14.92 3.07 -17.37
C LYS A 202 13.75 2.85 -18.35
N GLN A 203 12.81 1.98 -17.99
CA GLN A 203 11.62 1.74 -18.80
C GLN A 203 10.67 2.95 -18.80
N ALA A 204 10.56 3.66 -17.69
CA ALA A 204 9.63 4.75 -17.49
C ALA A 204 10.09 6.08 -18.12
N VAL A 205 11.41 6.35 -18.18
CA VAL A 205 11.98 7.54 -18.85
C VAL A 205 11.64 7.60 -20.35
N MET A 206 11.33 6.45 -20.96
CA MET A 206 10.91 6.38 -22.37
C MET A 206 9.50 6.97 -22.59
N MET A 207 8.73 7.23 -21.52
CA MET A 207 7.37 7.75 -21.56
C MET A 207 7.29 9.24 -21.20
N LYS A 208 7.99 10.09 -21.96
CA LYS A 208 8.06 11.55 -21.75
C LYS A 208 6.71 12.32 -21.81
N GLN A 209 5.62 11.61 -22.06
CA GLN A 209 4.28 12.17 -22.31
C GLN A 209 3.33 12.09 -21.11
N VAL A 210 3.77 11.49 -19.99
CA VAL A 210 2.96 11.31 -18.79
C VAL A 210 3.68 11.94 -17.60
N ASP A 211 2.97 12.73 -16.80
CA ASP A 211 3.52 13.27 -15.55
C ASP A 211 3.61 12.16 -14.48
N LYS A 212 4.79 12.03 -13.87
CA LYS A 212 5.15 11.01 -12.86
C LYS A 212 4.69 9.59 -13.25
N PRO A 213 5.16 9.03 -14.37
CA PRO A 213 4.63 7.78 -14.92
C PRO A 213 4.88 6.58 -14.00
N VAL A 214 5.94 6.61 -13.19
CA VAL A 214 6.22 5.58 -12.19
C VAL A 214 6.69 6.25 -10.91
N GLN A 215 6.00 5.98 -9.82
CA GLN A 215 6.37 6.45 -8.49
C GLN A 215 6.65 5.28 -7.55
N PHE A 216 7.68 5.44 -6.73
CA PHE A 216 8.04 4.48 -5.68
C PHE A 216 8.06 5.15 -4.33
N GLY A 217 7.48 4.50 -3.33
CA GLY A 217 7.62 4.83 -1.92
C GLY A 217 8.28 3.68 -1.18
N LEU A 218 8.93 3.96 -0.05
CA LEU A 218 9.59 2.96 0.77
C LEU A 218 9.00 2.98 2.18
N VAL A 219 8.55 1.81 2.63
CA VAL A 219 8.06 1.57 3.99
C VAL A 219 8.97 0.54 4.66
N PRO A 220 10.02 0.97 5.37
CA PRO A 220 10.79 0.08 6.22
C PRO A 220 9.96 -0.22 7.48
N PHE A 221 9.74 -1.50 7.78
CA PHE A 221 8.96 -1.90 8.95
C PHE A 221 9.72 -2.88 9.84
N ALA A 222 9.43 -2.82 11.14
CA ALA A 222 9.89 -3.80 12.13
C ALA A 222 8.76 -4.03 13.12
N ALA A 223 9.00 -3.83 14.43
CA ALA A 223 7.96 -3.90 15.46
C ALA A 223 6.93 -2.76 15.33
N SER A 224 7.38 -1.64 14.77
CA SER A 224 6.63 -0.40 14.54
C SER A 224 7.06 0.23 13.21
N VAL A 225 6.40 1.30 12.81
CA VAL A 225 6.70 2.04 11.58
C VAL A 225 6.95 3.52 11.89
N ASN A 226 8.00 4.07 11.28
CA ASN A 226 8.43 5.45 11.45
C ASN A 226 7.85 6.32 10.32
N ILE A 227 7.04 7.32 10.69
CA ILE A 227 6.35 8.22 9.77
C ILE A 227 7.06 9.58 9.57
N SER A 228 8.25 9.73 10.16
CA SER A 228 9.05 10.95 10.27
C SER A 228 8.92 11.69 11.62
N PRO A 229 10.04 12.00 12.30
CA PRO A 229 10.07 12.89 13.46
C PRO A 229 9.54 14.30 13.20
N SER A 230 9.56 14.77 11.94
CA SER A 230 9.16 16.13 11.58
C SER A 230 7.64 16.33 11.45
N SER A 231 6.85 15.26 11.64
CA SER A 231 5.39 15.27 11.48
C SER A 231 4.65 15.49 12.79
N ASP A 232 5.31 15.97 13.84
CA ASP A 232 4.80 16.09 15.21
C ASP A 232 3.64 17.10 15.38
N ASN A 233 3.48 18.03 14.44
CA ASN A 233 2.42 19.05 14.44
C ASN A 233 1.40 18.89 13.30
N GLU A 234 1.37 17.73 12.65
CA GLU A 234 0.46 17.48 11.54
C GLU A 234 -1.00 17.24 12.02
N PRO A 235 -2.02 17.68 11.27
CA PRO A 235 -3.43 17.62 11.71
C PRO A 235 -4.00 16.20 11.81
N TRP A 236 -3.31 15.23 11.21
CA TRP A 236 -3.66 13.80 11.28
C TRP A 236 -3.01 13.07 12.47
N MET A 237 -2.15 13.76 13.23
CA MET A 237 -1.59 13.31 14.51
C MET A 237 -2.49 13.71 15.68
N ASP A 238 -2.49 12.91 16.74
CA ASP A 238 -3.15 13.25 17.99
C ASP A 238 -2.29 14.22 18.85
N THR A 239 -2.30 15.49 18.46
CA THR A 239 -1.55 16.56 19.13
C THR A 239 -2.23 17.06 20.41
N THR A 240 -3.47 16.63 20.67
CA THR A 240 -4.29 17.09 21.82
C THR A 240 -4.58 16.00 22.84
N GLY A 241 -4.27 14.74 22.53
CA GLY A 241 -4.46 13.59 23.41
C GLY A 241 -5.91 13.12 23.53
N ILE A 242 -6.68 13.30 22.46
CA ILE A 242 -8.11 12.93 22.42
C ILE A 242 -8.34 11.50 21.95
N SER A 243 -7.34 10.83 21.39
CA SER A 243 -7.43 9.44 20.98
C SER A 243 -7.62 8.52 22.19
N PRO A 244 -8.48 7.50 22.10
CA PRO A 244 -8.75 6.59 23.22
C PRO A 244 -7.50 5.82 23.71
N ILE A 245 -6.48 5.66 22.87
CA ILE A 245 -5.23 4.94 23.21
C ILE A 245 -4.13 5.88 23.75
N HIS A 246 -4.36 7.20 23.74
CA HIS A 246 -3.28 8.16 24.03
C HIS A 246 -2.76 8.04 25.46
N HIS A 247 -3.67 7.72 26.39
CA HIS A 247 -3.40 7.67 27.82
C HIS A 247 -3.44 6.26 28.43
N GLU A 248 -3.54 5.20 27.62
CA GLU A 248 -3.79 3.82 28.09
C GLU A 248 -2.75 3.31 29.13
N ASN A 249 -1.54 3.86 29.12
CA ASN A 249 -0.43 3.45 29.99
C ASN A 249 -0.22 4.34 31.21
N PHE A 250 -0.99 5.42 31.37
CA PHE A 250 -0.78 6.42 32.43
C PHE A 250 -1.99 6.51 33.35
N ASP A 251 -1.74 6.47 34.66
CA ASP A 251 -2.75 6.71 35.68
C ASP A 251 -2.63 8.15 36.20
N TRP A 252 -3.36 9.07 35.58
CA TRP A 252 -3.33 10.49 35.96
C TRP A 252 -3.91 10.77 37.35
N THR A 253 -4.58 9.81 38.01
CA THR A 253 -5.09 9.98 39.37
C THR A 253 -3.96 10.14 40.40
N TRP A 254 -2.71 9.78 40.05
CA TRP A 254 -1.52 10.08 40.84
C TRP A 254 -1.17 11.57 40.87
N MET A 255 -1.68 12.35 39.92
CA MET A 255 -1.50 13.79 39.81
C MET A 255 -2.81 14.54 40.03
N ASP A 256 -3.57 14.17 41.06
CA ASP A 256 -4.84 14.82 41.40
C ASP A 256 -4.64 16.14 42.18
N TYR A 257 -5.62 17.04 42.06
CA TYR A 257 -5.64 18.33 42.79
C TYR A 257 -5.47 18.15 44.31
N ALA A 258 -6.10 17.12 44.90
CA ALA A 258 -6.01 16.85 46.33
C ALA A 258 -4.59 16.41 46.76
N LYS A 259 -3.80 15.84 45.86
CA LYS A 259 -2.41 15.43 46.11
C LYS A 259 -1.44 16.59 45.95
N ASN A 260 -1.63 17.42 44.91
CA ASN A 260 -0.82 18.62 44.72
C ASN A 260 -1.61 19.73 43.98
N PRO A 261 -2.16 20.73 44.69
CA PRO A 261 -2.96 21.79 44.07
C PRO A 261 -2.14 22.75 43.20
N LYS A 262 -0.80 22.69 43.25
CA LYS A 262 0.11 23.50 42.45
C LYS A 262 0.63 22.78 41.20
N LYS A 263 0.50 21.46 41.11
CA LYS A 263 0.92 20.64 39.96
C LYS A 263 0.05 19.39 39.83
N TYR A 264 -1.07 19.51 39.11
CA TYR A 264 -2.01 18.41 38.90
C TYR A 264 -2.41 18.29 37.43
N ALA A 265 -2.98 17.14 37.08
CA ALA A 265 -3.61 16.83 35.80
C ALA A 265 -5.12 16.95 35.95
N GLU A 266 -5.78 17.67 35.05
CA GLU A 266 -7.24 17.82 35.04
C GLU A 266 -7.82 17.34 33.70
N PHE A 267 -8.80 16.45 33.75
CA PHE A 267 -9.55 16.07 32.56
C PHE A 267 -10.72 17.02 32.32
N SER A 268 -10.72 17.71 31.18
CA SER A 268 -11.77 18.64 30.80
C SER A 268 -11.96 18.65 29.29
N GLY A 269 -13.21 18.57 28.83
CA GLY A 269 -13.53 18.63 27.39
C GLY A 269 -12.91 17.51 26.55
N GLY A 270 -12.64 16.34 27.12
CA GLY A 270 -12.01 15.21 26.42
C GLY A 270 -10.49 15.25 26.39
N VAL A 271 -9.86 16.23 27.04
CA VAL A 271 -8.41 16.45 27.06
C VAL A 271 -7.90 16.50 28.50
N TRP A 272 -6.73 15.93 28.74
CA TRP A 272 -6.00 16.13 30.00
C TRP A 272 -5.16 17.41 29.94
N TYR A 273 -5.24 18.26 30.95
CA TYR A 273 -4.51 19.53 31.02
C TYR A 273 -3.54 19.60 32.19
N LYS A 274 -2.41 20.28 31.99
CA LYS A 274 -1.46 20.68 33.03
C LYS A 274 -2.03 21.82 33.86
N ARG A 275 -2.40 21.59 35.12
CA ARG A 275 -2.99 22.63 35.99
C ARG A 275 -2.17 22.92 37.24
N GLY A 276 -2.13 24.21 37.60
CA GLY A 276 -1.36 24.72 38.74
C GLY A 276 -0.06 25.40 38.35
N VAL A 277 0.40 26.31 39.21
CA VAL A 277 1.50 27.25 38.93
C VAL A 277 2.87 26.58 38.76
N ASP A 278 3.07 25.39 39.33
CA ASP A 278 4.36 24.68 39.27
C ASP A 278 4.59 23.98 37.91
N TRP A 279 3.63 24.08 36.96
CA TRP A 279 3.87 23.75 35.55
C TRP A 279 4.61 24.85 34.78
N GLY A 280 4.75 26.04 35.37
CA GLY A 280 5.43 27.18 34.77
C GLY A 280 4.83 27.56 33.41
N ALA A 281 5.68 27.74 32.40
CA ALA A 281 5.25 28.15 31.05
C ALA A 281 4.34 27.12 30.34
N SER A 282 4.31 25.87 30.82
CA SER A 282 3.46 24.82 30.27
C SER A 282 2.08 24.71 30.94
N GLN A 283 1.79 25.58 31.92
CA GLN A 283 0.47 25.64 32.54
C GLN A 283 -0.62 25.81 31.48
N ASP A 284 -1.74 25.11 31.70
CA ASP A 284 -2.94 25.09 30.85
C ASP A 284 -2.73 24.48 29.47
N ARG A 285 -1.57 23.89 29.19
CA ARG A 285 -1.32 23.11 27.97
C ARG A 285 -1.84 21.67 28.12
N PRO A 286 -2.24 21.02 27.02
CA PRO A 286 -2.58 19.61 27.02
C PRO A 286 -1.42 18.72 27.52
N LEU A 287 -1.75 17.72 28.33
CA LEU A 287 -0.90 16.58 28.64
C LEU A 287 -1.01 15.59 27.49
N THR A 288 0.07 15.42 26.75
CA THR A 288 0.12 14.51 25.61
C THR A 288 1.42 13.72 25.62
N ARG A 289 1.49 12.64 24.84
CA ARG A 289 2.77 11.93 24.64
C ARG A 289 3.85 12.86 24.06
N PHE A 290 3.50 13.82 23.20
CA PHE A 290 4.43 14.87 22.77
C PHE A 290 4.84 15.81 23.92
N SER A 291 3.90 16.22 24.77
CA SER A 291 4.25 17.02 25.95
C SER A 291 5.18 16.24 26.89
N LEU A 292 4.98 14.92 27.04
CA LEU A 292 5.87 14.08 27.84
C LEU A 292 7.31 14.09 27.31
N TYR A 293 7.54 14.04 25.99
CA TYR A 293 8.88 14.22 25.43
C TYR A 293 9.51 15.58 25.78
N ALA A 294 8.70 16.64 25.86
CA ALA A 294 9.16 17.96 26.28
C ALA A 294 9.40 18.06 27.81
N ASP A 295 8.64 17.29 28.60
CA ASP A 295 8.69 17.33 30.07
C ASP A 295 9.77 16.43 30.67
N ILE A 296 10.15 15.34 29.99
CA ILE A 296 11.28 14.50 30.38
C ILE A 296 12.59 15.25 30.16
N THR A 297 13.15 15.81 31.22
CA THR A 297 14.32 16.68 31.17
C THR A 297 15.54 16.03 31.84
N ALA A 298 16.72 16.37 31.36
CA ALA A 298 18.00 15.91 31.89
C ALA A 298 18.92 17.09 32.15
N GLU A 299 19.77 16.95 33.17
CA GLU A 299 20.92 17.81 33.35
C GLU A 299 21.94 17.51 32.25
N THR A 300 22.13 18.47 31.33
CA THR A 300 23.00 18.32 30.16
C THR A 300 24.42 18.80 30.43
N ASP A 301 24.56 19.84 31.24
CA ASP A 301 25.83 20.41 31.64
C ASP A 301 25.75 20.99 33.05
N ARG A 302 26.91 21.33 33.63
CA ARG A 302 27.02 22.04 34.89
C ARG A 302 28.23 22.97 34.93
N GLU A 303 28.03 24.17 35.45
CA GLU A 303 29.09 25.14 35.70
C GLU A 303 29.34 25.28 37.21
N ALA A 304 30.60 25.18 37.63
CA ALA A 304 30.97 25.37 39.03
C ALA A 304 30.87 26.85 39.41
N ILE A 305 30.15 27.17 40.49
CA ILE A 305 30.01 28.53 41.00
C ILE A 305 31.30 28.91 41.74
N PRO A 306 32.05 29.94 41.29
CA PRO A 306 33.29 30.35 41.94
C PRO A 306 33.07 30.74 43.40
N ASN A 307 34.06 30.45 44.25
CA ASN A 307 34.07 30.80 45.68
C ASN A 307 32.91 30.20 46.52
N THR A 308 32.26 29.15 46.03
CA THR A 308 31.29 28.36 46.81
C THR A 308 31.89 27.05 47.27
N SER A 309 31.34 26.48 48.34
CA SER A 309 31.69 25.14 48.77
C SER A 309 30.51 24.50 49.47
N ARG A 310 30.07 23.35 48.95
CA ARG A 310 29.09 22.48 49.58
C ARG A 310 29.74 21.18 50.02
N ARG A 311 29.25 20.64 51.13
CA ARG A 311 29.68 19.36 51.67
C ARG A 311 28.75 18.28 51.15
N VAL A 312 29.30 17.30 50.44
CA VAL A 312 28.56 16.17 49.89
C VAL A 312 29.18 14.86 50.36
N CYS A 313 28.42 13.77 50.27
CA CYS A 313 28.93 12.46 50.59
C CYS A 313 29.87 11.94 49.50
N ALA A 314 31.09 11.57 49.89
CA ALA A 314 32.06 10.94 49.01
C ALA A 314 31.99 9.41 49.09
N LYS A 315 31.55 8.89 50.24
CA LYS A 315 31.38 7.45 50.48
C LYS A 315 30.18 7.21 51.40
N PRO A 316 29.02 6.83 50.84
CA PRO A 316 27.91 6.32 51.63
C PRO A 316 28.31 5.04 52.35
N SER A 317 27.67 4.77 53.49
CA SER A 317 27.77 3.47 54.17
C SER A 317 27.21 2.36 53.29
N SER A 318 27.57 1.11 53.60
CA SER A 318 27.12 -0.07 52.83
C SER A 318 25.59 -0.22 52.78
N ASP A 319 24.89 0.24 53.82
CA ASP A 319 23.43 0.29 53.89
C ASP A 319 22.81 1.54 53.23
N GLY A 320 23.63 2.54 52.85
CA GLY A 320 23.21 3.78 52.24
C GLY A 320 22.60 4.82 53.19
N ASN A 321 22.48 4.53 54.49
CA ASN A 321 21.74 5.38 55.44
C ASN A 321 22.59 6.47 56.10
N SER A 322 23.91 6.40 55.96
CA SER A 322 24.84 7.38 56.53
C SER A 322 26.02 7.64 55.60
N CYS A 323 26.74 8.72 55.82
CA CYS A 323 27.94 9.03 55.05
C CYS A 323 29.19 8.74 55.88
N GLU A 324 30.00 7.78 55.44
CA GLU A 324 31.26 7.43 56.10
C GLU A 324 32.35 8.47 55.86
N ARG A 325 32.30 9.14 54.69
CA ARG A 325 33.28 10.15 54.31
C ARG A 325 32.66 11.24 53.48
N TYR A 326 32.90 12.48 53.88
CA TYR A 326 32.47 13.67 53.15
C TYR A 326 33.60 14.23 52.29
N LYS A 327 33.23 14.91 51.22
CA LYS A 327 34.11 15.78 50.44
C LYS A 327 33.46 17.16 50.30
N ASN A 328 34.30 18.16 50.09
CA ASN A 328 33.84 19.49 49.69
C ASN A 328 33.98 19.63 48.17
N GLU A 329 32.96 20.14 47.53
CA GLU A 329 32.95 20.50 46.11
C GLU A 329 32.30 21.88 45.94
N PRO A 330 32.55 22.60 44.84
CA PRO A 330 31.80 23.83 44.58
C PRO A 330 30.31 23.52 44.39
N GLU A 331 29.47 24.53 44.60
CA GLU A 331 28.10 24.48 44.11
C GLU A 331 28.09 24.54 42.58
N TYR A 332 27.04 24.02 41.96
CA TYR A 332 26.92 23.95 40.51
C TYR A 332 25.61 24.60 40.05
N ILE A 333 25.69 25.40 39.00
CA ILE A 333 24.53 25.78 38.19
C ILE A 333 24.40 24.72 37.11
N TYR A 334 23.20 24.15 36.96
CA TYR A 334 22.94 23.08 36.02
C TYR A 334 22.17 23.61 34.81
N GLU A 335 22.58 23.17 33.64
CA GLU A 335 21.82 23.36 32.41
C GLU A 335 20.87 22.18 32.19
N TYR A 336 19.68 22.47 31.69
CA TYR A 336 18.64 21.49 31.48
C TYR A 336 18.27 21.42 29.99
N GLY A 337 18.13 20.20 29.48
CA GLY A 337 17.69 19.94 28.12
C GLY A 337 16.72 18.76 28.06
N PRO A 338 16.09 18.53 26.89
CA PRO A 338 15.23 17.36 26.69
C PRO A 338 16.06 16.07 26.82
N TYR A 339 15.51 15.07 27.51
CA TYR A 339 16.15 13.76 27.63
C TYR A 339 16.15 12.99 26.31
N ALA A 340 15.03 13.04 25.59
CA ALA A 340 14.84 12.39 24.31
C ALA A 340 13.85 13.20 23.47
N SER A 341 13.96 13.07 22.15
CA SER A 341 12.95 13.54 21.20
C SER A 341 12.19 12.34 20.63
N TRP A 342 10.96 12.58 20.16
CA TRP A 342 10.21 11.57 19.42
C TRP A 342 10.93 11.21 18.12
N GLN A 343 11.09 9.91 17.87
CA GLN A 343 11.85 9.40 16.72
C GLN A 343 10.99 9.11 15.48
N GLY A 344 9.71 9.48 15.52
CA GLY A 344 8.82 9.41 14.36
C GLY A 344 7.92 8.18 14.31
N CYS A 345 7.95 7.25 15.27
CA CYS A 345 7.05 6.09 15.23
C CYS A 345 5.68 6.34 15.88
N VAL A 346 4.66 5.66 15.36
CA VAL A 346 3.28 5.76 15.82
C VAL A 346 2.70 4.41 16.22
N GLU A 347 1.70 4.45 17.10
CA GLU A 347 0.89 3.30 17.46
C GLU A 347 0.00 2.87 16.31
N ALA A 348 -0.25 1.57 16.21
CA ALA A 348 -1.36 1.03 15.45
C ALA A 348 -2.68 1.61 16.00
N ARG A 349 -3.49 2.17 15.10
CA ARG A 349 -4.78 2.76 15.47
C ARG A 349 -5.69 1.73 16.15
N PRO A 350 -6.59 2.12 17.06
CA PRO A 350 -7.54 1.18 17.63
C PRO A 350 -8.42 0.54 16.55
N SER A 351 -8.88 -0.68 16.82
CA SER A 351 -9.86 -1.36 15.98
C SER A 351 -11.12 -0.51 15.77
N PRO A 352 -11.70 -0.49 14.55
CA PRO A 352 -11.29 -1.26 13.37
C PRO A 352 -10.29 -0.54 12.45
N TYR A 353 -9.67 0.55 12.90
CA TYR A 353 -8.87 1.47 12.07
C TYR A 353 -7.40 1.08 11.90
N ASN A 354 -6.89 0.11 12.66
CA ASN A 354 -5.58 -0.49 12.40
C ASN A 354 -5.52 -1.07 10.98
N ASN A 355 -6.59 -1.74 10.55
CA ASN A 355 -6.59 -2.54 9.32
C ASN A 355 -7.19 -1.85 8.08
N ASN A 356 -7.39 -0.54 8.12
CA ASN A 356 -7.95 0.20 7.00
C ASN A 356 -7.23 1.54 6.77
N ASP A 357 -7.61 2.22 5.70
CA ASP A 357 -7.12 3.55 5.32
C ASP A 357 -8.10 4.67 5.68
N ALA A 358 -8.81 4.54 6.81
CA ALA A 358 -9.74 5.59 7.25
C ALA A 358 -9.02 6.94 7.45
N THR A 359 -9.63 8.03 7.01
CA THR A 359 -9.07 9.38 7.17
C THR A 359 -8.96 9.77 8.66
N PRO A 360 -7.80 10.27 9.11
CA PRO A 360 -7.62 10.82 10.46
C PRO A 360 -8.49 12.07 10.67
N THR A 361 -9.30 12.11 11.74
CA THR A 361 -10.15 13.27 12.04
C THR A 361 -10.31 13.46 13.55
N THR A 362 -10.42 14.71 14.01
CA THR A 362 -10.73 15.01 15.42
C THR A 362 -12.19 14.70 15.78
N SER A 363 -13.10 14.65 14.81
CA SER A 363 -14.50 14.21 15.02
C SER A 363 -14.61 12.71 15.32
N ASN A 364 -13.61 11.93 14.95
CA ASN A 364 -13.50 10.50 15.27
C ASN A 364 -12.07 10.23 15.77
N PRO A 365 -11.75 10.56 17.03
CA PRO A 365 -10.39 10.53 17.56
C PRO A 365 -9.66 9.19 17.43
N ALA A 366 -10.41 8.09 17.35
CA ALA A 366 -9.88 6.75 17.11
C ALA A 366 -9.19 6.59 15.74
N THR A 367 -9.38 7.52 14.78
CA THR A 367 -8.70 7.50 13.47
C THR A 367 -7.39 8.28 13.45
N LEU A 368 -7.10 9.08 14.49
CA LEU A 368 -5.84 9.84 14.61
C LEU A 368 -4.65 8.91 14.86
N PHE A 369 -3.49 9.31 14.39
CA PHE A 369 -2.23 8.62 14.68
C PHE A 369 -1.66 9.12 16.00
N VAL A 370 -1.36 8.19 16.90
CA VAL A 370 -0.83 8.50 18.24
C VAL A 370 0.68 8.28 18.22
N PRO A 371 1.50 9.26 18.63
CA PRO A 371 2.95 9.04 18.72
C PRO A 371 3.26 7.94 19.73
N MET A 372 4.20 7.07 19.39
CA MET A 372 4.69 6.08 20.36
C MET A 372 5.35 6.80 21.54
N PHE A 373 5.07 6.30 22.74
CA PHE A 373 5.81 6.62 23.94
C PHE A 373 5.81 5.34 24.79
N ALA A 374 6.91 4.59 24.73
CA ALA A 374 7.07 3.40 25.53
C ALA A 374 7.29 3.79 27.00
N PRO A 375 6.36 3.44 27.91
CA PRO A 375 6.53 3.75 29.32
C PRO A 375 7.83 3.14 29.85
N ASP A 376 8.52 3.89 30.70
CA ASP A 376 9.56 3.34 31.55
C ASP A 376 9.06 2.14 32.37
N GLU A 377 9.76 1.02 32.23
CA GLU A 377 9.44 -0.23 32.92
C GLU A 377 10.03 -0.24 34.35
N PRO A 378 9.32 -0.79 35.35
CA PRO A 378 9.66 -0.64 36.76
C PRO A 378 11.09 -1.05 37.13
N LYS A 379 11.88 -0.06 37.57
CA LYS A 379 13.21 -0.16 38.22
C LYS A 379 13.74 1.25 38.46
N HIS A 380 14.32 1.53 39.63
CA HIS A 380 15.09 2.76 39.81
C HIS A 380 16.44 2.66 39.09
N LEU A 381 16.70 3.54 38.11
CA LEU A 381 17.98 3.61 37.42
C LEU A 381 19.03 4.45 38.13
N TRP A 382 18.61 5.50 38.82
CA TRP A 382 19.44 6.33 39.69
C TRP A 382 18.77 6.52 41.04
N PHE A 383 19.59 6.59 42.09
CA PHE A 383 19.13 6.56 43.48
C PHE A 383 19.35 7.88 44.22
N ASP A 384 20.30 8.71 43.76
CA ASP A 384 20.54 10.08 44.26
C ASP A 384 19.78 11.07 43.36
N THR A 385 18.90 11.86 43.97
CA THR A 385 17.99 12.81 43.31
C THR A 385 18.19 14.25 43.75
N ASP A 386 18.88 14.50 44.87
CA ASP A 386 19.19 15.85 45.39
C ASP A 386 20.67 16.23 45.27
N ARG A 387 21.48 15.32 44.71
CA ARG A 387 22.89 15.53 44.34
C ARG A 387 23.78 15.75 45.56
N ASP A 388 23.41 15.17 46.70
CA ASP A 388 24.18 15.24 47.95
C ASP A 388 25.16 14.06 48.11
N GLY A 389 25.19 13.14 47.15
CA GLY A 389 26.03 11.94 47.15
C GLY A 389 25.47 10.79 47.99
N MET A 390 24.24 10.90 48.49
CA MET A 390 23.50 9.87 49.20
C MET A 390 22.33 9.36 48.34
N PRO A 391 21.96 8.08 48.46
CA PRO A 391 20.72 7.60 47.87
C PRO A 391 19.52 8.21 48.61
N ASN A 392 18.58 8.79 47.87
CA ASN A 392 17.24 9.12 48.38
C ASN A 392 16.25 7.98 48.13
N LEU A 393 16.50 7.17 47.10
CA LEU A 393 15.69 6.01 46.75
C LEU A 393 16.41 4.77 47.30
N PHE A 394 15.81 4.11 48.29
CA PHE A 394 16.42 2.95 48.96
C PHE A 394 15.93 1.61 48.40
N ASP A 395 14.78 1.60 47.74
CA ASP A 395 14.31 0.39 47.12
C ASP A 395 15.15 0.04 45.89
N LYS A 396 15.77 -1.14 45.92
CA LYS A 396 16.60 -1.68 44.84
C LYS A 396 15.88 -2.79 44.07
N SER A 397 14.57 -2.91 44.24
CA SER A 397 13.74 -3.88 43.53
C SER A 397 13.95 -3.76 42.02
N SER A 398 14.21 -4.91 41.40
CA SER A 398 14.37 -5.07 39.96
C SER A 398 13.40 -6.16 39.51
N PHE A 399 12.60 -5.85 38.50
CA PHE A 399 11.53 -6.72 38.03
C PHE A 399 11.89 -7.48 36.74
N GLY A 400 13.15 -7.41 36.30
CA GLY A 400 13.66 -8.17 35.14
C GLY A 400 13.28 -7.60 33.77
N TYR A 401 12.69 -6.40 33.73
CA TYR A 401 12.32 -5.69 32.51
C TYR A 401 13.52 -5.12 31.76
N ASN A 402 13.37 -4.92 30.44
CA ASN A 402 14.47 -4.50 29.55
C ASN A 402 14.44 -3.01 29.21
N ASN A 403 13.25 -2.38 29.19
CA ASN A 403 13.08 -0.97 28.90
C ASN A 403 12.92 -0.14 30.19
N ASN A 404 13.80 -0.35 31.17
CA ASN A 404 13.98 0.59 32.28
C ASN A 404 14.95 1.69 31.84
N TRP A 405 14.47 2.92 31.77
CA TRP A 405 15.21 4.08 31.27
C TRP A 405 15.03 5.33 32.15
N TRP A 406 14.22 5.23 33.20
CA TRP A 406 13.91 6.29 34.15
C TRP A 406 13.97 5.80 35.60
N SER A 407 13.82 6.70 36.57
CA SER A 407 13.64 6.32 37.98
C SER A 407 12.19 6.47 38.40
N ASP A 408 11.62 5.41 38.96
CA ASP A 408 10.26 5.38 39.50
C ASP A 408 10.07 6.30 40.72
N TRP A 409 8.81 6.53 41.06
CA TRP A 409 8.42 7.19 42.30
C TRP A 409 8.49 6.23 43.50
N ASP A 410 8.80 6.74 44.69
CA ASP A 410 9.23 6.00 45.88
C ASP A 410 8.11 5.62 46.86
N ASP A 411 6.86 5.93 46.56
CA ASP A 411 5.72 5.67 47.45
C ASP A 411 5.05 4.31 47.23
N ASN A 412 5.52 3.50 46.28
CA ASN A 412 4.97 2.17 46.01
C ASN A 412 6.05 1.16 45.66
N SER A 413 5.93 -0.07 46.18
CA SER A 413 6.83 -1.19 45.92
C SER A 413 6.35 -2.15 44.83
N ASP A 414 5.10 -2.03 44.36
CA ASP A 414 4.53 -2.90 43.32
C ASP A 414 4.88 -2.44 41.89
N ALA A 415 5.22 -3.39 41.03
CA ALA A 415 5.66 -3.14 39.67
C ALA A 415 4.57 -2.47 38.82
N LYS A 416 3.32 -2.92 38.91
CA LYS A 416 2.23 -2.40 38.08
C LYS A 416 1.94 -0.93 38.39
N SER A 417 2.03 -0.57 39.66
CA SER A 417 1.81 0.80 40.09
C SER A 417 2.93 1.74 39.64
N ARG A 418 4.19 1.29 39.73
CA ARG A 418 5.36 2.04 39.23
C ARG A 418 5.33 2.29 37.73
N LEU A 419 4.89 1.30 36.97
CA LEU A 419 4.73 1.41 35.52
C LEU A 419 3.76 2.54 35.16
N LYS A 420 2.61 2.61 35.84
CA LYS A 420 1.50 3.51 35.49
C LYS A 420 1.63 4.91 36.07
N ASP A 421 2.52 5.13 37.02
CA ASP A 421 2.68 6.42 37.69
C ASP A 421 3.36 7.46 36.77
N PRO A 422 2.64 8.50 36.31
CA PRO A 422 3.20 9.51 35.42
C PRO A 422 4.11 10.50 36.14
N ARG A 423 4.08 10.60 37.48
CA ARG A 423 4.88 11.58 38.24
C ARG A 423 6.37 11.45 37.96
N LYS A 424 6.83 10.23 37.69
CA LYS A 424 8.23 9.94 37.41
C LYS A 424 8.76 10.76 36.24
N TYR A 425 7.99 10.95 35.17
CA TYR A 425 8.41 11.70 33.97
C TYR A 425 8.62 13.20 34.19
N PHE A 426 8.23 13.73 35.36
CA PHE A 426 8.45 15.14 35.74
C PHE A 426 9.60 15.32 36.75
N ARG A 427 10.36 14.25 37.03
CA ARG A 427 11.68 14.35 37.68
C ARG A 427 12.72 14.79 36.65
N VAL A 428 13.85 15.31 37.11
CA VAL A 428 14.99 15.61 36.24
C VAL A 428 15.99 14.46 36.34
N LYS A 429 16.50 13.99 35.19
CA LYS A 429 17.59 13.02 35.17
C LYS A 429 18.91 13.69 35.61
N PRO A 430 19.62 13.12 36.61
CA PRO A 430 20.88 13.67 37.10
C PRO A 430 22.02 13.67 36.09
N TYR A 431 22.92 14.65 36.21
CA TYR A 431 24.11 14.81 35.38
C TYR A 431 25.01 13.57 35.43
N GLY A 432 25.54 13.17 34.28
CA GLY A 432 26.45 12.02 34.17
C GLY A 432 25.77 10.64 34.22
N THR A 433 24.45 10.58 34.37
CA THR A 433 23.69 9.32 34.23
C THR A 433 23.58 8.94 32.75
N ALA A 434 23.65 7.64 32.42
CA ALA A 434 23.53 7.17 31.04
C ALA A 434 22.15 7.54 30.44
N SER A 435 22.14 7.94 29.16
CA SER A 435 20.90 8.15 28.39
C SER A 435 20.56 6.89 27.59
N ALA A 436 19.27 6.69 27.29
CA ALA A 436 18.85 5.62 26.39
C ALA A 436 19.40 5.84 24.96
N GLY A 437 19.78 4.75 24.29
CA GLY A 437 20.17 4.79 22.89
C GLY A 437 18.98 4.99 21.94
N SER A 438 19.25 5.16 20.65
CA SER A 438 18.20 5.22 19.63
C SER A 438 17.38 3.92 19.59
N GLY A 439 16.05 4.03 19.47
CA GLY A 439 15.15 2.87 19.52
C GLY A 439 14.99 2.25 20.91
N TYR A 440 15.45 2.92 21.96
CA TYR A 440 15.25 2.58 23.37
C TYR A 440 14.56 3.72 24.12
N GLY A 441 14.26 3.48 25.39
CA GLY A 441 13.69 4.49 26.26
C GLY A 441 12.24 4.77 25.89
N PRO A 442 11.82 6.05 25.80
CA PRO A 442 10.48 6.39 25.32
C PRO A 442 10.25 6.01 23.85
N ASN A 443 11.32 5.80 23.07
CA ASN A 443 11.27 5.37 21.67
C ASN A 443 11.48 3.86 21.48
N PHE A 444 11.28 3.04 22.53
CA PHE A 444 11.45 1.59 22.42
C PHE A 444 10.66 1.00 21.25
N SER A 445 11.27 0.10 20.49
CA SER A 445 10.73 -0.50 19.25
C SER A 445 10.53 0.47 18.06
N CYS A 446 11.04 1.70 18.14
CA CYS A 446 11.16 2.62 17.00
C CYS A 446 12.55 2.50 16.36
N THR A 447 12.78 1.42 15.62
CA THR A 447 14.11 1.05 15.09
C THR A 447 14.29 1.32 13.60
N THR A 448 13.22 1.69 12.89
CA THR A 448 13.23 1.90 11.44
C THR A 448 13.51 3.35 11.07
N ASN A 449 14.09 3.54 9.88
CA ASN A 449 14.16 4.86 9.25
C ASN A 449 12.76 5.35 8.86
N PRO A 450 12.54 6.67 8.69
CA PRO A 450 11.27 7.21 8.22
C PRO A 450 10.83 6.63 6.87
N ILE A 451 9.51 6.44 6.71
CA ILE A 451 8.89 6.18 5.41
C ILE A 451 9.34 7.25 4.42
N THR A 452 9.71 6.80 3.22
CA THR A 452 9.92 7.69 2.08
C THR A 452 8.62 7.75 1.27
N PRO A 453 7.96 8.92 1.17
CA PRO A 453 6.75 9.08 0.36
C PRO A 453 7.02 8.81 -1.12
N LEU A 454 5.96 8.67 -1.93
CA LEU A 454 6.07 8.38 -3.36
C LEU A 454 6.94 9.40 -4.11
N GLN A 455 8.10 8.94 -4.58
CA GLN A 455 9.02 9.69 -5.45
C GLN A 455 8.85 9.28 -6.91
N ASP A 456 8.91 10.24 -7.83
CA ASP A 456 8.98 9.95 -9.26
C ASP A 456 10.38 9.45 -9.63
N ILE A 457 10.49 8.16 -9.95
CA ILE A 457 11.77 7.54 -10.26
C ILE A 457 12.25 7.83 -11.68
N THR A 458 11.46 8.50 -12.51
CA THR A 458 11.95 8.99 -13.82
C THR A 458 12.83 10.23 -13.70
N VAL A 459 12.80 10.88 -12.53
CA VAL A 459 13.68 11.98 -12.16
C VAL A 459 14.84 11.42 -11.34
N ALA A 460 16.07 11.78 -11.71
CA ALA A 460 17.29 11.27 -11.07
C ALA A 460 17.30 11.51 -9.55
N GLU A 461 16.77 12.65 -9.09
CA GLU A 461 16.68 12.96 -7.66
C GLU A 461 15.65 12.08 -6.92
N GLY A 462 14.53 11.76 -7.56
CA GLY A 462 13.51 10.88 -7.00
C GLY A 462 14.01 9.43 -6.91
N GLU A 463 14.68 8.94 -7.96
CA GLU A 463 15.37 7.63 -7.92
C GLU A 463 16.43 7.60 -6.82
N LYS A 464 17.27 8.64 -6.73
CA LYS A 464 18.32 8.73 -5.71
C LYS A 464 17.74 8.72 -4.29
N THR A 465 16.68 9.48 -4.05
CA THR A 465 16.03 9.57 -2.72
C THR A 465 15.58 8.20 -2.23
N ILE A 466 14.93 7.40 -3.08
CA ILE A 466 14.49 6.05 -2.72
C ILE A 466 15.67 5.09 -2.55
N VAL A 467 16.68 5.16 -3.44
CA VAL A 467 17.88 4.32 -3.36
C VAL A 467 18.67 4.58 -2.08
N ASP A 468 18.87 5.85 -1.71
CA ASP A 468 19.54 6.23 -0.46
C ASP A 468 18.76 5.73 0.76
N ALA A 469 17.43 5.83 0.73
CA ALA A 469 16.57 5.33 1.81
C ALA A 469 16.67 3.81 1.96
N ILE A 470 16.74 3.06 0.86
CA ILE A 470 16.99 1.60 0.88
C ILE A 470 18.37 1.31 1.48
N ASP A 471 19.40 2.07 1.09
CA ASP A 471 20.75 1.87 1.61
C ASP A 471 20.85 2.19 3.12
N ALA A 472 20.03 3.10 3.63
CA ALA A 472 19.99 3.49 5.03
C ALA A 472 19.35 2.45 5.98
N MET A 473 18.61 1.45 5.48
CA MET A 473 17.90 0.49 6.34
C MET A 473 18.86 -0.34 7.21
N VAL A 474 18.55 -0.52 8.49
CA VAL A 474 19.36 -1.31 9.44
C VAL A 474 18.49 -2.33 10.17
N PRO A 475 18.78 -3.65 10.08
CA PRO A 475 17.91 -4.68 10.61
C PRO A 475 17.89 -4.67 12.15
N SER A 476 16.72 -4.44 12.75
CA SER A 476 16.53 -4.39 14.21
C SER A 476 15.05 -4.46 14.61
N GLY A 477 14.75 -5.16 15.69
CA GLY A 477 13.40 -5.27 16.27
C GLY A 477 12.62 -6.50 15.79
N ASN A 478 11.36 -6.59 16.21
CA ASN A 478 10.43 -7.67 15.84
C ASN A 478 9.86 -7.47 14.42
N THR A 479 9.02 -8.40 13.97
CA THR A 479 8.45 -8.44 12.61
C THR A 479 6.94 -8.22 12.67
N ASN A 480 6.46 -7.05 12.25
CA ASN A 480 5.05 -6.68 12.21
C ASN A 480 4.60 -6.38 10.76
N VAL A 481 4.42 -7.45 9.97
CA VAL A 481 4.00 -7.37 8.56
C VAL A 481 2.64 -6.67 8.37
N PRO A 482 1.60 -6.87 9.22
CA PRO A 482 0.33 -6.14 9.00
C PRO A 482 0.50 -4.63 9.10
N GLU A 483 1.32 -4.14 10.04
CA GLU A 483 1.58 -2.71 10.17
C GLU A 483 2.35 -2.17 8.95
N GLY A 484 3.40 -2.88 8.51
CA GLY A 484 4.11 -2.53 7.28
C GLY A 484 3.18 -2.48 6.06
N THR A 485 2.28 -3.45 5.93
CA THR A 485 1.31 -3.53 4.81
C THR A 485 0.29 -2.40 4.87
N ALA A 486 -0.22 -2.07 6.06
CA ALA A 486 -1.16 -0.97 6.26
C ALA A 486 -0.54 0.38 5.92
N TRP A 487 0.73 0.61 6.27
CA TRP A 487 1.48 1.80 5.85
C TRP A 487 1.83 1.80 4.37
N GLY A 488 2.14 0.64 3.79
CA GLY A 488 2.29 0.51 2.34
C GLY A 488 1.04 0.95 1.58
N TRP A 489 -0.14 0.54 2.07
CA TRP A 489 -1.41 1.00 1.52
C TRP A 489 -1.60 2.51 1.69
N ARG A 490 -1.30 3.09 2.87
CA ARG A 490 -1.36 4.54 3.10
C ARG A 490 -0.46 5.33 2.16
N VAL A 491 0.76 4.86 1.90
CA VAL A 491 1.72 5.52 0.99
C VAL A 491 1.22 5.58 -0.45
N VAL A 492 0.55 4.53 -0.93
CA VAL A 492 -0.02 4.54 -2.29
C VAL A 492 -1.38 5.22 -2.34
N SER A 493 -2.03 5.52 -1.22
CA SER A 493 -3.35 6.17 -1.21
C SER A 493 -3.22 7.69 -1.36
N SER A 494 -4.32 8.39 -1.65
CA SER A 494 -4.32 9.86 -1.80
C SER A 494 -4.54 10.62 -0.49
N GLY A 495 -4.93 9.90 0.57
CA GLY A 495 -5.22 10.46 1.90
C GLY A 495 -3.97 10.76 2.73
N ALA A 496 -4.12 11.63 3.73
CA ALA A 496 -3.08 11.79 4.75
C ALA A 496 -2.83 10.46 5.47
N PRO A 497 -1.57 10.13 5.84
CA PRO A 497 -0.43 11.06 5.96
C PRO A 497 0.36 11.39 4.70
N PHE A 498 0.31 10.54 3.66
CA PHE A 498 1.13 10.68 2.46
C PHE A 498 0.23 10.97 1.25
N THR A 499 0.10 12.25 0.89
CA THR A 499 -0.87 12.73 -0.12
C THR A 499 -0.34 12.71 -1.55
N GLU A 500 0.83 12.12 -1.78
CA GLU A 500 1.49 12.07 -3.08
C GLU A 500 0.81 11.10 -4.07
N GLY A 501 0.03 10.14 -3.57
CA GLY A 501 -0.73 9.20 -4.38
C GLY A 501 -1.87 9.87 -5.13
N ARG A 502 -2.11 9.44 -6.37
CA ARG A 502 -3.27 9.88 -7.16
C ARG A 502 -4.58 9.49 -6.51
N LYS A 503 -5.64 10.24 -6.78
CA LYS A 503 -6.98 9.91 -6.27
C LYS A 503 -7.41 8.52 -6.71
N GLU A 504 -8.13 7.82 -5.85
CA GLU A 504 -8.63 6.45 -6.04
C GLU A 504 -9.68 6.42 -7.16
N THR A 505 -10.32 7.55 -7.44
CA THR A 505 -11.24 7.73 -8.57
C THR A 505 -10.52 7.93 -9.91
N GLU A 506 -9.21 8.16 -9.90
CA GLU A 506 -8.43 8.38 -11.12
C GLU A 506 -8.29 7.07 -11.91
N LYS A 507 -8.90 7.05 -13.09
CA LYS A 507 -8.81 5.89 -13.98
C LYS A 507 -7.46 5.88 -14.67
N GLY A 508 -6.88 4.69 -14.79
CA GLY A 508 -5.65 4.51 -15.54
C GLY A 508 -4.36 4.50 -14.69
N ASN A 509 -4.53 4.50 -13.36
CA ASN A 509 -3.46 4.37 -12.37
C ASN A 509 -3.59 3.02 -11.65
N ASP A 510 -2.51 2.25 -11.58
CA ASP A 510 -2.47 1.05 -10.74
C ASP A 510 -1.63 1.33 -9.48
N LYS A 511 -2.22 1.01 -8.32
CA LYS A 511 -1.59 1.12 -7.00
C LYS A 511 -1.13 -0.27 -6.56
N VAL A 512 0.15 -0.42 -6.27
CA VAL A 512 0.77 -1.70 -5.93
C VAL A 512 1.51 -1.61 -4.60
N VAL A 513 1.28 -2.58 -3.72
CA VAL A 513 2.05 -2.76 -2.49
C VAL A 513 2.84 -4.05 -2.62
N ILE A 514 4.16 -3.96 -2.50
CA ILE A 514 5.07 -5.10 -2.55
C ILE A 514 5.60 -5.34 -1.14
N VAL A 515 5.14 -6.40 -0.49
CA VAL A 515 5.54 -6.77 0.86
C VAL A 515 6.63 -7.84 0.78
N LEU A 516 7.75 -7.62 1.45
CA LEU A 516 8.81 -8.62 1.56
C LEU A 516 9.20 -8.84 3.02
N THR A 517 9.27 -10.10 3.43
CA THR A 517 9.71 -10.52 4.77
C THR A 517 10.48 -11.84 4.73
N ASP A 518 11.36 -12.06 5.69
CA ASP A 518 12.14 -13.30 5.84
C ASP A 518 11.61 -14.26 6.91
N GLY A 519 10.43 -13.97 7.47
CA GLY A 519 10.00 -14.58 8.72
C GLY A 519 8.50 -14.59 8.94
N ALA A 520 8.12 -15.27 10.03
CA ALA A 520 6.79 -15.17 10.60
C ALA A 520 6.63 -13.85 11.35
N ASN A 521 5.39 -13.39 11.49
CA ASN A 521 5.07 -12.28 12.36
C ASN A 521 5.48 -12.57 13.82
N THR A 522 6.10 -11.60 14.50
CA THR A 522 6.57 -11.74 15.87
C THR A 522 6.17 -10.55 16.74
N TYR A 523 5.84 -10.84 17.99
CA TYR A 523 5.61 -9.85 19.05
C TYR A 523 6.32 -10.35 20.30
N GLY A 524 7.08 -9.49 20.98
CA GLY A 524 7.98 -9.92 22.05
C GLY A 524 7.20 -10.43 23.26
N ASP A 525 7.36 -11.72 23.58
CA ASP A 525 6.76 -12.38 24.75
C ASP A 525 7.67 -12.19 25.99
N LEU A 526 7.08 -11.81 27.12
CA LEU A 526 7.79 -11.66 28.41
C LEU A 526 7.81 -12.96 29.24
N GLY A 527 7.07 -13.98 28.83
CA GLY A 527 7.00 -15.27 29.51
C GLY A 527 6.33 -15.20 30.88
N SER A 528 6.74 -16.08 31.79
CA SER A 528 6.07 -16.26 33.09
C SER A 528 6.45 -15.23 34.16
N THR A 529 7.56 -14.52 34.01
CA THR A 529 8.04 -13.53 34.98
C THR A 529 7.66 -12.14 34.49
N ASP A 530 6.45 -11.69 34.87
CA ASP A 530 5.88 -10.43 34.43
C ASP A 530 5.00 -9.80 35.55
N PRO A 531 5.62 -9.25 36.61
CA PRO A 531 4.92 -8.73 37.79
C PRO A 531 4.03 -7.50 37.52
N ALA A 532 4.32 -6.70 36.50
CA ALA A 532 3.48 -5.59 36.05
C ALA A 532 2.36 -6.02 35.08
N GLU A 533 2.30 -7.30 34.73
CA GLU A 533 1.32 -7.89 33.80
C GLU A 533 1.31 -7.23 32.42
N LEU A 534 2.49 -6.86 31.89
CA LEU A 534 2.67 -6.27 30.57
C LEU A 534 2.36 -7.25 29.42
N ARG A 535 2.60 -8.55 29.64
CA ARG A 535 2.44 -9.71 28.74
C ARG A 535 3.28 -9.70 27.47
N SER A 536 3.78 -8.54 27.06
CA SER A 536 4.67 -8.38 25.92
C SER A 536 5.67 -7.25 26.12
N THR A 537 6.70 -7.19 25.28
CA THR A 537 7.45 -5.96 25.07
C THR A 537 6.58 -4.90 24.39
N TYR A 538 6.92 -3.62 24.55
CA TYR A 538 6.22 -2.52 23.88
C TYR A 538 6.49 -2.51 22.36
N ALA A 539 5.45 -2.33 21.54
CA ALA A 539 5.53 -2.18 20.08
C ALA A 539 4.26 -1.49 19.55
N ALA A 540 3.97 -1.54 18.24
CA ALA A 540 2.88 -0.78 17.61
C ALA A 540 1.49 -0.97 18.25
N TYR A 541 1.18 -2.14 18.81
CA TYR A 541 -0.10 -2.41 19.48
C TYR A 541 -0.06 -2.12 20.99
N GLY A 542 0.99 -1.46 21.49
CA GLY A 542 1.24 -1.25 22.91
C GLY A 542 1.62 -2.52 23.64
N TYR A 543 1.31 -2.59 24.94
CA TYR A 543 1.45 -3.80 25.74
C TYR A 543 0.22 -4.71 25.57
N THR A 544 0.42 -6.01 25.33
CA THR A 544 -0.71 -6.96 25.18
C THR A 544 -1.41 -7.26 26.51
N GLY A 545 -0.83 -6.85 27.65
CA GLY A 545 -1.48 -6.84 28.95
C GLY A 545 -2.40 -5.64 29.20
N GLN A 546 -2.26 -4.57 28.39
CA GLN A 546 -3.09 -3.38 28.50
C GLN A 546 -4.39 -3.59 27.72
N LYS A 547 -5.51 -3.52 28.45
CA LYS A 547 -6.85 -3.62 27.87
C LYS A 547 -7.24 -2.28 27.24
N TYR A 548 -7.98 -2.36 26.15
CA TYR A 548 -8.47 -1.18 25.43
C TYR A 548 -9.85 -0.78 25.92
N GLU A 549 -10.01 0.45 26.41
CA GLU A 549 -11.30 0.98 26.89
C GLU A 549 -11.99 0.05 27.92
N ALA A 550 -13.31 0.00 27.93
CA ALA A 550 -14.09 -0.96 28.71
C ALA A 550 -14.03 -2.41 28.15
N ALA A 551 -13.26 -2.68 27.10
CA ALA A 551 -13.17 -4.01 26.52
C ALA A 551 -12.32 -4.95 27.38
N SER A 552 -12.69 -6.24 27.38
CA SER A 552 -11.93 -7.27 28.10
C SER A 552 -10.70 -7.78 27.33
N ILE A 553 -10.42 -7.22 26.15
CA ILE A 553 -9.39 -7.68 25.20
C ILE A 553 -8.40 -6.55 24.89
N THR A 554 -7.15 -6.92 24.63
CA THR A 554 -6.10 -5.98 24.18
C THR A 554 -6.18 -5.74 22.68
N ARG A 555 -5.60 -4.61 22.21
CA ARG A 555 -5.68 -4.12 20.82
C ARG A 555 -5.29 -5.17 19.80
N LEU A 556 -4.18 -5.89 20.00
CA LEU A 556 -3.68 -6.91 19.07
C LEU A 556 -4.71 -8.03 18.81
N PHE A 557 -5.54 -8.37 19.80
CA PHE A 557 -6.52 -9.45 19.72
C PHE A 557 -7.92 -8.99 19.31
N MET A 558 -8.12 -7.69 19.07
CA MET A 558 -9.37 -7.17 18.52
C MET A 558 -9.51 -7.57 17.04
N ASP A 559 -10.75 -7.72 16.57
CA ASP A 559 -11.11 -8.12 15.21
C ASP A 559 -10.53 -9.45 14.69
N THR A 560 -9.87 -10.22 15.55
CA THR A 560 -9.43 -11.58 15.22
C THR A 560 -10.52 -12.61 15.53
N SER A 561 -10.49 -13.72 14.83
CA SER A 561 -11.41 -14.83 14.93
C SER A 561 -11.35 -15.55 16.30
N SER A 562 -12.23 -16.53 16.49
CA SER A 562 -12.20 -17.41 17.67
C SER A 562 -10.97 -18.32 17.73
N ASN A 563 -10.19 -18.42 16.64
CA ASN A 563 -8.96 -19.21 16.63
C ASN A 563 -7.83 -18.52 17.41
N VAL A 564 -7.91 -17.19 17.59
CA VAL A 564 -6.97 -16.40 18.40
C VAL A 564 -7.48 -16.34 19.83
N GLY A 565 -6.69 -16.88 20.77
CA GLY A 565 -6.98 -16.81 22.20
C GLY A 565 -6.91 -15.36 22.68
N LYS A 566 -7.98 -14.85 23.30
CA LYS A 566 -8.04 -13.44 23.73
C LYS A 566 -7.31 -13.14 25.05
N THR A 567 -6.91 -14.20 25.74
CA THR A 567 -6.21 -14.18 27.03
C THR A 567 -4.99 -15.10 27.04
N SER A 568 -4.54 -15.52 25.85
CA SER A 568 -3.35 -16.37 25.66
C SER A 568 -2.20 -15.48 25.22
N TYR A 569 -1.20 -15.33 26.08
CA TYR A 569 -0.09 -14.40 25.91
C TYR A 569 1.19 -15.18 25.66
N ASP A 570 1.33 -15.69 24.45
CA ASP A 570 2.48 -16.48 24.02
C ASP A 570 2.82 -16.17 22.56
N SER A 571 4.09 -16.38 22.19
CA SER A 571 4.59 -16.12 20.83
C SER A 571 3.73 -16.76 19.74
N SER A 572 3.21 -17.97 19.93
CA SER A 572 2.40 -18.64 18.90
C SER A 572 1.04 -17.97 18.70
N ASN A 573 0.40 -17.52 19.78
CA ASN A 573 -0.86 -16.81 19.70
C ASN A 573 -0.67 -15.39 19.14
N TYR A 574 0.45 -14.71 19.46
CA TYR A 574 0.80 -13.42 18.87
C TYR A 574 1.02 -13.51 17.37
N THR A 575 1.79 -14.49 16.89
CA THR A 575 1.98 -14.73 15.44
C THR A 575 0.62 -14.94 14.76
N ARG A 576 -0.23 -15.81 15.31
CA ARG A 576 -1.57 -16.06 14.75
C ARG A 576 -2.44 -14.80 14.73
N ALA A 577 -2.40 -13.99 15.77
CA ALA A 577 -3.14 -12.73 15.80
C ALA A 577 -2.67 -11.78 14.69
N LEU A 578 -1.36 -11.57 14.57
CA LEU A 578 -0.77 -10.73 13.51
C LEU A 578 -1.04 -11.28 12.11
N ASP A 579 -1.03 -12.60 11.92
CA ASP A 579 -1.39 -13.22 10.64
C ASP A 579 -2.84 -12.92 10.25
N GLU A 580 -3.79 -12.98 11.21
CA GLU A 580 -5.18 -12.61 10.95
C GLU A 580 -5.38 -11.09 10.72
N GLN A 581 -4.64 -10.23 11.46
CA GLN A 581 -4.60 -8.79 11.16
C GLN A 581 -4.09 -8.54 9.74
N MET A 582 -3.04 -9.26 9.32
CA MET A 582 -2.46 -9.15 7.97
C MET A 582 -3.48 -9.57 6.91
N GLN A 583 -4.17 -10.69 7.08
CA GLN A 583 -5.23 -11.10 6.16
C GLN A 583 -6.33 -10.02 6.03
N THR A 584 -6.67 -9.37 7.14
CA THR A 584 -7.70 -8.32 7.17
C THR A 584 -7.23 -7.08 6.42
N VAL A 585 -6.02 -6.59 6.70
CA VAL A 585 -5.39 -5.47 5.96
C VAL A 585 -5.35 -5.77 4.47
N CYS A 586 -4.87 -6.96 4.08
CA CYS A 586 -4.73 -7.32 2.68
C CYS A 586 -6.09 -7.41 1.99
N THR A 587 -7.11 -7.94 2.67
CA THR A 587 -8.49 -8.00 2.14
C THR A 587 -9.05 -6.61 1.91
N ASN A 588 -8.90 -5.71 2.89
CA ASN A 588 -9.39 -4.34 2.79
C ASN A 588 -8.68 -3.53 1.70
N ALA A 589 -7.35 -3.64 1.60
CA ALA A 589 -6.57 -2.98 0.56
C ALA A 589 -6.93 -3.48 -0.84
N LYS A 590 -7.11 -4.80 -1.02
CA LYS A 590 -7.58 -5.38 -2.30
C LYS A 590 -8.98 -4.89 -2.66
N ALA A 591 -9.88 -4.79 -1.68
CA ALA A 591 -11.22 -4.24 -1.88
C ALA A 591 -11.19 -2.76 -2.28
N ALA A 592 -10.17 -2.00 -1.86
CA ALA A 592 -9.91 -0.63 -2.27
C ALA A 592 -9.20 -0.51 -3.64
N GLY A 593 -8.96 -1.63 -4.34
CA GLY A 593 -8.34 -1.64 -5.67
C GLY A 593 -6.81 -1.67 -5.67
N VAL A 594 -6.18 -1.88 -4.51
CA VAL A 594 -4.73 -2.03 -4.39
C VAL A 594 -4.30 -3.45 -4.75
N ILE A 595 -3.27 -3.57 -5.59
CA ILE A 595 -2.67 -4.85 -5.94
C ILE A 595 -1.59 -5.16 -4.89
N ILE A 596 -1.71 -6.30 -4.23
CA ILE A 596 -0.71 -6.75 -3.26
C ILE A 596 0.15 -7.85 -3.86
N MET A 597 1.44 -7.62 -3.88
CA MET A 597 2.46 -8.63 -4.19
C MET A 597 3.21 -8.96 -2.90
N THR A 598 3.48 -10.24 -2.66
CA THR A 598 4.18 -10.69 -1.45
C THR A 598 5.38 -11.55 -1.80
N VAL A 599 6.50 -11.34 -1.12
CA VAL A 599 7.75 -12.07 -1.30
C VAL A 599 8.20 -12.62 0.04
N SER A 600 8.36 -13.94 0.14
CA SER A 600 9.07 -14.55 1.27
C SER A 600 10.54 -14.74 0.93
N LEU A 601 11.42 -14.51 1.90
CA LEU A 601 12.86 -14.72 1.77
C LEU A 601 13.35 -15.84 2.70
N ASP A 602 13.94 -16.88 2.12
CA ASP A 602 14.54 -18.01 2.84
C ASP A 602 13.58 -18.76 3.77
N LEU A 603 12.29 -18.83 3.42
CA LEU A 603 11.29 -19.64 4.12
C LEU A 603 11.17 -21.03 3.51
N SER A 604 11.06 -22.04 4.37
CA SER A 604 10.99 -23.45 3.99
C SER A 604 9.62 -24.07 4.27
N LEU A 605 9.03 -24.70 3.26
CA LEU A 605 7.82 -25.51 3.39
C LEU A 605 8.00 -26.74 4.30
N SER A 606 9.25 -27.12 4.61
CA SER A 606 9.56 -28.25 5.50
C SER A 606 9.39 -27.94 6.99
N LYS A 607 9.44 -26.66 7.37
CA LYS A 607 9.27 -26.21 8.76
C LYS A 607 7.85 -25.71 8.96
N SER A 608 7.15 -26.25 9.95
CA SER A 608 5.72 -25.97 10.16
C SER A 608 5.41 -24.50 10.45
N SER A 609 6.27 -23.79 11.18
CA SER A 609 6.13 -22.35 11.45
C SER A 609 6.35 -21.49 10.19
N GLU A 610 7.39 -21.77 9.42
CA GLU A 610 7.69 -21.05 8.18
C GLU A 610 6.66 -21.35 7.09
N LYS A 611 6.14 -22.58 7.03
CA LYS A 611 5.02 -22.94 6.15
C LYS A 611 3.77 -22.11 6.43
N LYS A 612 3.43 -21.86 7.69
CA LYS A 612 2.29 -20.98 8.03
C LYS A 612 2.52 -19.54 7.57
N ALA A 613 3.74 -19.02 7.72
CA ALA A 613 4.09 -17.69 7.21
C ALA A 613 3.97 -17.61 5.69
N ILE A 614 4.44 -18.65 4.97
CA ILE A 614 4.25 -18.79 3.52
C ILE A 614 2.76 -18.77 3.16
N GLU A 615 1.94 -19.60 3.80
CA GLU A 615 0.49 -19.68 3.55
C GLU A 615 -0.20 -18.32 3.80
N ALA A 616 0.21 -17.60 4.86
CA ALA A 616 -0.33 -16.29 5.18
C ALA A 616 0.05 -15.23 4.12
N LEU A 617 1.31 -15.21 3.66
CA LEU A 617 1.74 -14.30 2.59
C LEU A 617 1.04 -14.61 1.27
N GLU A 618 0.95 -15.89 0.89
CA GLU A 618 0.26 -16.31 -0.33
C GLU A 618 -1.23 -15.97 -0.33
N ALA A 619 -1.91 -16.09 0.82
CA ALA A 619 -3.30 -15.69 0.99
C ALA A 619 -3.49 -14.17 0.88
N CYS A 620 -2.55 -13.39 1.41
CA CYS A 620 -2.55 -11.93 1.31
C CYS A 620 -2.40 -11.47 -0.15
N ALA A 621 -1.55 -12.14 -0.95
CA ALA A 621 -1.28 -11.79 -2.33
C ALA A 621 -2.52 -11.71 -3.23
N SER A 622 -2.49 -10.75 -4.14
CA SER A 622 -3.47 -10.59 -5.22
C SER A 622 -3.26 -11.60 -6.33
N GLU A 623 -4.23 -11.68 -7.23
CA GLU A 623 -4.15 -12.49 -8.44
C GLU A 623 -3.59 -11.66 -9.61
N SER A 624 -2.77 -12.27 -10.44
CA SER A 624 -2.25 -11.65 -11.67
C SER A 624 -3.39 -11.41 -12.65
N ARG A 625 -3.36 -10.25 -13.31
CA ARG A 625 -4.31 -9.93 -14.39
C ARG A 625 -3.91 -10.55 -15.73
N PHE A 626 -2.69 -11.07 -15.86
CA PHE A 626 -2.11 -11.53 -17.12
C PHE A 626 -1.64 -12.98 -17.09
N ARG A 627 -0.99 -13.40 -16.00
CA ARG A 627 -0.48 -14.76 -15.86
C ARG A 627 -1.57 -15.69 -15.36
N LYS A 628 -1.72 -16.83 -16.04
CA LYS A 628 -2.55 -17.95 -15.61
C LYS A 628 -1.66 -19.13 -15.20
N GLY A 629 -2.09 -19.89 -14.20
CA GLY A 629 -1.49 -21.16 -13.85
C GLY A 629 -1.89 -22.27 -14.83
N ASP A 630 -1.30 -23.46 -14.62
CA ASP A 630 -1.58 -24.65 -15.44
C ASP A 630 -3.05 -25.09 -15.35
N ASP A 631 -3.73 -24.72 -14.27
CA ASP A 631 -5.16 -24.94 -14.04
C ASP A 631 -6.07 -23.90 -14.72
N GLY A 632 -5.48 -22.97 -15.47
CA GLY A 632 -6.18 -21.88 -16.16
C GLY A 632 -6.65 -20.75 -15.25
N LYS A 633 -6.40 -20.81 -13.94
CA LYS A 633 -6.76 -19.74 -13.00
C LYS A 633 -5.70 -18.65 -12.97
N PRO A 634 -6.05 -17.40 -12.60
CA PRO A 634 -5.06 -16.35 -12.36
C PRO A 634 -3.98 -16.80 -11.38
N LYS A 635 -2.70 -16.61 -11.74
CA LYS A 635 -1.58 -16.97 -10.86
C LYS A 635 -1.51 -15.97 -9.70
N LYS A 636 -1.27 -16.46 -8.48
CA LYS A 636 -1.01 -15.61 -7.31
C LYS A 636 0.26 -14.78 -7.49
N LEU A 637 0.22 -13.52 -7.08
CA LEU A 637 1.36 -12.59 -7.04
C LEU A 637 2.22 -12.81 -5.79
N TYR A 638 2.51 -14.08 -5.52
CA TYR A 638 3.34 -14.54 -4.43
C TYR A 638 4.63 -15.16 -4.97
N TYR A 639 5.74 -14.83 -4.34
CA TYR A 639 7.07 -15.26 -4.75
C TYR A 639 7.83 -15.81 -3.54
N ASN A 640 8.12 -17.11 -3.55
CA ASN A 640 9.01 -17.69 -2.56
C ASN A 640 10.46 -17.63 -3.05
N ALA A 641 11.25 -16.75 -2.45
CA ALA A 641 12.64 -16.51 -2.80
C ALA A 641 13.59 -17.11 -1.77
N THR A 642 14.79 -17.41 -2.23
CA THR A 642 15.98 -17.73 -1.45
C THR A 642 17.00 -16.61 -1.62
N GLY A 643 18.03 -16.57 -0.76
CA GLY A 643 19.14 -15.64 -0.93
C GLY A 643 19.76 -15.68 -2.33
N SER A 644 19.84 -16.86 -2.97
CA SER A 644 20.46 -17.05 -4.28
C SER A 644 19.62 -16.63 -5.48
N ASP A 645 18.29 -16.66 -5.41
CA ASP A 645 17.39 -16.37 -6.53
C ASP A 645 16.53 -15.11 -6.32
N LEU A 646 16.72 -14.39 -5.20
CA LEU A 646 15.98 -13.16 -4.90
C LEU A 646 16.00 -12.14 -6.05
N ALA A 647 17.17 -11.93 -6.65
CA ALA A 647 17.32 -11.01 -7.78
C ALA A 647 16.55 -11.45 -9.03
N GLU A 648 16.34 -12.76 -9.22
CA GLU A 648 15.52 -13.31 -10.29
C GLU A 648 14.03 -13.06 -10.00
N LYS A 649 13.57 -13.28 -8.77
CA LYS A 649 12.19 -12.99 -8.37
C LYS A 649 11.82 -11.51 -8.52
N PHE A 650 12.75 -10.60 -8.22
CA PHE A 650 12.54 -9.18 -8.48
C PHE A 650 12.47 -8.82 -9.97
N LYS A 651 13.12 -9.58 -10.86
CA LYS A 651 12.92 -9.43 -12.32
C LYS A 651 11.53 -9.89 -12.73
N GLU A 652 11.06 -11.03 -12.23
CA GLU A 652 9.69 -11.50 -12.49
C GLU A 652 8.62 -10.50 -12.01
N ILE A 653 8.88 -9.81 -10.89
CA ILE A 653 8.04 -8.72 -10.38
C ILE A 653 8.09 -7.52 -11.31
N ALA A 654 9.27 -7.11 -11.78
CA ALA A 654 9.42 -6.00 -12.73
C ALA A 654 8.64 -6.26 -14.03
N ASP A 655 8.66 -7.49 -14.53
CA ASP A 655 7.91 -7.90 -15.72
C ASP A 655 6.39 -7.86 -15.47
N GLU A 656 5.92 -8.32 -14.30
CA GLU A 656 4.50 -8.22 -13.92
C GLU A 656 4.03 -6.76 -13.84
N LEU A 657 4.82 -5.89 -13.20
CA LEU A 657 4.55 -4.45 -13.11
C LEU A 657 4.54 -3.78 -14.49
N SER A 658 5.42 -4.21 -15.39
CA SER A 658 5.46 -3.72 -16.77
C SER A 658 4.19 -4.10 -17.52
N ASN A 659 3.70 -5.33 -17.35
CA ASN A 659 2.46 -5.80 -17.99
C ASN A 659 1.22 -5.04 -17.50
N LEU A 660 1.15 -4.68 -16.21
CA LEU A 660 0.04 -3.90 -15.65
C LEU A 660 -0.22 -2.57 -16.36
N ARG A 661 0.79 -2.03 -17.05
CA ARG A 661 0.72 -0.76 -17.76
C ARG A 661 0.04 -0.86 -19.14
N ILE A 662 -0.32 -2.06 -19.58
CA ILE A 662 -1.02 -2.30 -20.85
C ILE A 662 -2.50 -2.55 -20.57
N VAL A 663 -3.39 -1.75 -21.16
CA VAL A 663 -4.83 -2.03 -21.18
C VAL A 663 -5.29 -2.16 -22.62
N SER A 664 -5.91 -3.29 -22.93
CA SER A 664 -6.62 -3.54 -24.20
C SER A 664 -8.01 -2.95 -24.17
#